data_AF-A0A665V5A5-F1
#
_entry.id   AF-A0A665V5A5-F1
#
_cell.length_a   1.000
_cell.length_b   1.000
_cell.length_c   1.000
_cell.angle_alpha   90.00
_cell.angle_beta   90.00
_cell.angle_gamma   90.00
#
_symmetry.space_group_name_H-M   'P 1'
#
loop_
_entity.id
_entity.type
_entity.pdbx_description
1 polymer ?
#
loop_
_entity_poly.entity_id
_entity_poly.type
_entity_poly.pdbx_seq_one_letter_code
_entity_poly.pdbx_strand_id
1 'polypeptide(L)'
;MDSRPPSLRLVLIITTFLHLAQCVNGQSLLTIDGVFLAIRPNTSVQSGTPVSVNCHVSVSHDNIPNLTHTFQFRRDDAVIGTFNTSDDSVTYELNPARAADSGNYDCHVIVLGKHITSRMEKLNVTGLQTPILYLNKATVYEGDDFTATCSAPEERGSLVFHFFQVFGNKKPTEMKQVAPTGNSSETTLVLREVGNYTLHCNYEINLVSGTRKSKNSNKIQVEVEGLRISPEMNVLPFPDIFEGDIVEAVCKVKNSLKNVEVFLTKDKRILKKGIVGLSHPFKAQEVGSGKLVCKAEFGNVQKKTYQEIIVKELFSKPKLTVNPDDLFVGKRFKLTCSVTVYEPKKITNKNMQFSIYRNNVKIAPSQMLITEGNQDKTGNYTCKVKTVSLVHNFVKESETVVVKVKVYPTKPVMSVVGGTLILGKSFQMRCHSEAGTLPITYKLFGPRDLNEKRLVSKPGEEAIFNASGIRDSSDLKKFICHANNSQFMAPVVGSWQQLPFSTFIIEPVTNPVLIIGSSMGDVSEGQDVTLTCSVQKGTLPVNFTWYHTQKESPLNSQTFDSLQGSYIIYNVKGDHKGGYYCVSNNLANEAKRSSIVMITVKLAGWKRGLIGVLCILLMLALILFIALKKKSLLHFKRKRTDKLSVKSASTKMERLSLTQAEVNEAANVTPGMMGKSVWSEHVSGSESDDQISVTATEPQYKEVTTRQGDPNEAAVETSTDTGHNEERNSEQGVPEQADGGSVEYAELNHDMTHHDDHDGQCGQDDHVEEIGNSNETNTPDIGE
;
A
#
# COMPACT_ATOMS: atom_id res chain seq x y z
N MET A 1 55.46 71.69 -3.77
CA MET A 1 54.29 70.94 -4.29
C MET A 1 53.07 71.31 -3.46
N ASP A 2 52.33 72.40 -3.66
CA ASP A 2 52.17 73.43 -4.71
C ASP A 2 50.70 73.41 -5.18
N SER A 3 50.03 74.53 -5.48
CA SER A 3 50.24 75.91 -5.04
C SER A 3 49.06 76.79 -5.51
N ARG A 4 48.49 77.61 -4.62
CA ARG A 4 47.85 78.92 -4.97
C ARG A 4 46.61 78.88 -5.91
N PRO A 5 45.97 80.03 -6.26
CA PRO A 5 45.83 81.30 -5.54
C PRO A 5 44.30 81.63 -5.30
N PRO A 6 43.72 82.84 -5.44
CA PRO A 6 43.25 83.53 -4.22
C PRO A 6 41.85 84.18 -4.23
N SER A 7 41.33 84.42 -3.01
CA SER A 7 40.49 85.57 -2.60
C SER A 7 39.25 85.99 -3.42
N LEU A 8 38.04 85.70 -2.89
CA LEU A 8 37.09 86.76 -2.44
C LEU A 8 35.95 86.24 -1.52
N ARG A 9 35.54 87.12 -0.58
CA ARG A 9 34.36 87.14 0.32
C ARG A 9 33.25 86.05 0.24
N LEU A 10 33.01 85.36 1.36
CA LEU A 10 31.74 85.23 2.12
C LEU A 10 32.09 84.63 3.52
N VAL A 11 31.68 85.19 4.67
CA VAL A 11 30.43 85.01 5.46
C VAL A 11 30.24 83.61 6.11
N LEU A 12 30.04 83.61 7.44
CA LEU A 12 29.56 82.55 8.37
C LEU A 12 30.47 81.36 8.78
N ILE A 13 30.60 81.16 10.12
CA ILE A 13 31.00 79.96 10.92
C ILE A 13 32.34 79.26 10.56
N ILE A 14 33.23 78.78 11.45
CA ILE A 14 33.21 78.30 12.86
C ILE A 14 34.51 78.79 13.56
N THR A 15 34.63 79.29 14.81
CA THR A 15 33.92 79.22 16.11
C THR A 15 34.28 78.06 17.06
N THR A 16 35.55 77.93 17.46
CA THR A 16 36.00 76.92 18.48
C THR A 16 37.01 77.39 19.56
N PHE A 17 37.64 78.56 19.49
CA PHE A 17 38.76 78.95 20.38
C PHE A 17 38.63 80.32 21.05
N LEU A 18 37.50 80.59 21.73
CA LEU A 18 37.28 81.88 22.41
C LEU A 18 36.30 81.79 23.60
N HIS A 19 36.55 80.90 24.57
CA HIS A 19 35.71 80.77 25.78
C HIS A 19 36.44 80.42 27.11
N LEU A 20 37.78 80.46 27.16
CA LEU A 20 38.57 80.07 28.35
C LEU A 20 39.17 81.26 29.12
N ALA A 21 38.37 82.29 29.39
CA ALA A 21 38.84 83.52 30.04
C ALA A 21 37.82 84.21 30.99
N GLN A 22 36.95 83.47 31.68
CA GLN A 22 36.19 83.98 32.84
C GLN A 22 35.57 82.84 33.67
N CYS A 23 36.34 82.23 34.57
CA CYS A 23 35.83 81.27 35.57
C CYS A 23 36.58 81.38 36.90
N VAL A 24 36.11 82.28 37.77
CA VAL A 24 36.24 82.13 39.23
C VAL A 24 34.83 82.33 39.79
N ASN A 25 34.24 81.24 40.27
CA ASN A 25 32.91 81.21 40.87
C ASN A 25 33.05 81.26 42.40
N GLY A 26 32.12 81.91 43.11
CA GLY A 26 32.33 82.34 44.51
C GLY A 26 31.33 81.89 45.57
N GLN A 27 30.14 81.41 45.18
CA GLN A 27 28.97 81.13 46.04
C GLN A 27 28.42 82.34 46.83
N SER A 28 27.11 82.58 46.71
CA SER A 28 26.36 83.35 47.70
C SER A 28 26.27 82.53 49.00
N LEU A 29 26.45 83.19 50.15
CA LEU A 29 26.39 82.52 51.44
C LEU A 29 24.92 82.22 51.79
N LEU A 30 24.53 80.96 51.62
CA LEU A 30 23.22 80.42 52.00
C LEU A 30 23.37 79.02 52.58
N THR A 31 22.67 78.73 53.67
CA THR A 31 22.56 77.39 54.26
C THR A 31 21.11 77.09 54.66
N ILE A 32 20.70 75.83 54.53
CA ILE A 32 19.40 75.35 55.02
C ILE A 32 19.64 74.81 56.42
N ASP A 33 19.08 75.46 57.44
CA ASP A 33 19.30 75.15 58.85
C ASP A 33 18.49 73.92 59.30
N GLY A 34 17.35 73.67 58.64
CA GLY A 34 16.55 72.47 58.85
C GLY A 34 15.27 72.45 58.00
N VAL A 35 14.73 71.25 57.81
CA VAL A 35 13.40 71.01 57.24
C VAL A 35 12.58 70.21 58.25
N PHE A 36 11.42 70.74 58.61
CA PHE A 36 10.52 70.17 59.61
C PHE A 36 9.19 69.80 58.97
N LEU A 37 8.74 68.58 59.20
CA LEU A 37 7.44 68.08 58.76
C LEU A 37 6.54 67.88 59.98
N ALA A 38 5.28 68.32 59.89
CA ALA A 38 4.30 68.19 60.97
C ALA A 38 2.93 67.77 60.40
N ILE A 39 2.43 66.64 60.88
CA ILE A 39 1.12 66.10 60.51
C ILE A 39 0.08 66.51 61.54
N ARG A 40 -0.99 67.20 61.11
CA ARG A 40 -2.09 67.68 61.95
C ARG A 40 -3.42 67.05 61.49
N PRO A 41 -4.36 66.72 62.41
CA PRO A 41 -4.30 66.95 63.85
C PRO A 41 -3.46 65.92 64.62
N ASN A 42 -3.19 64.74 64.06
CA ASN A 42 -2.40 63.68 64.69
C ASN A 42 -1.86 62.71 63.62
N THR A 43 -0.81 61.94 63.94
CA THR A 43 -0.23 60.90 63.07
C THR A 43 -1.11 59.64 62.95
N SER A 44 -2.12 59.48 63.79
CA SER A 44 -3.14 58.43 63.69
C SER A 44 -4.54 59.03 63.74
N VAL A 45 -5.36 58.78 62.70
CA VAL A 45 -6.72 59.35 62.54
C VAL A 45 -7.72 58.28 62.06
N GLN A 46 -9.02 58.62 62.02
CA GLN A 46 -10.06 57.78 61.39
C GLN A 46 -10.25 58.19 59.91
N SER A 47 -10.55 57.24 59.03
CA SER A 47 -10.91 57.50 57.62
C SER A 47 -12.10 58.46 57.54
N GLY A 48 -11.93 59.59 56.83
CA GLY A 48 -12.88 60.70 56.82
C GLY A 48 -12.40 61.96 57.54
N THR A 49 -11.37 61.86 58.39
CA THR A 49 -10.75 63.02 59.05
C THR A 49 -9.95 63.84 58.03
N PRO A 50 -10.09 65.18 57.95
CA PRO A 50 -9.15 66.02 57.22
C PRO A 50 -7.77 66.01 57.89
N VAL A 51 -6.70 65.83 57.11
CA VAL A 51 -5.31 65.82 57.60
C VAL A 51 -4.47 66.82 56.81
N SER A 52 -3.82 67.74 57.53
CA SER A 52 -2.87 68.70 56.97
C SER A 52 -1.43 68.22 57.23
N VAL A 53 -0.68 68.01 56.15
CA VAL A 53 0.75 67.68 56.20
C VAL A 53 1.53 68.97 55.90
N ASN A 54 2.01 69.65 56.93
CA ASN A 54 2.69 70.94 56.82
C ASN A 54 4.22 70.74 56.84
N CYS A 55 4.92 71.27 55.84
CA CYS A 55 6.37 71.30 55.75
C CYS A 55 6.89 72.74 55.89
N HIS A 56 7.88 72.93 56.76
CA HIS A 56 8.52 74.21 57.04
C HIS A 56 10.04 74.10 56.84
N VAL A 57 10.65 75.05 56.15
CA VAL A 57 12.10 75.17 55.97
C VAL A 57 12.65 76.34 56.79
N SER A 58 13.87 76.23 57.31
CA SER A 58 14.62 77.35 57.88
C SER A 58 15.87 77.56 57.03
N VAL A 59 16.12 78.78 56.58
CA VAL A 59 17.24 79.12 55.69
C VAL A 59 17.92 80.40 56.18
N SER A 60 19.24 80.34 56.33
CA SER A 60 20.08 81.50 56.67
C SER A 60 20.86 81.96 55.44
N HIS A 61 20.79 83.25 55.09
CA HIS A 61 21.42 83.79 53.88
C HIS A 61 21.87 85.26 54.00
N ASP A 62 22.91 85.65 53.26
CA ASP A 62 23.33 87.05 53.11
C ASP A 62 22.39 87.83 52.17
N ASN A 63 21.28 88.35 52.73
CA ASN A 63 20.35 89.30 52.09
C ASN A 63 19.98 89.01 50.62
N ILE A 64 19.62 87.77 50.29
CA ILE A 64 19.09 87.39 48.97
C ILE A 64 17.60 87.78 48.90
N PRO A 65 17.18 88.76 48.08
CA PRO A 65 15.77 89.11 47.95
C PRO A 65 15.01 88.05 47.14
N ASN A 66 13.75 87.82 47.50
CA ASN A 66 12.82 86.92 46.81
C ASN A 66 13.36 85.48 46.64
N LEU A 67 13.93 84.92 47.71
CA LEU A 67 14.30 83.51 47.74
C LEU A 67 13.07 82.63 47.44
N THR A 68 13.27 81.58 46.65
CA THR A 68 12.20 80.65 46.24
C THR A 68 12.53 79.25 46.71
N HIS A 69 11.55 78.60 47.33
CA HIS A 69 11.64 77.27 47.91
C HIS A 69 10.80 76.29 47.09
N THR A 70 11.42 75.20 46.63
CA THR A 70 10.72 74.07 46.01
C THR A 70 10.51 72.98 47.05
N PHE A 71 9.27 72.82 47.51
CA PHE A 71 8.84 71.77 48.43
C PHE A 71 8.32 70.57 47.65
N GLN A 72 8.90 69.38 47.84
CA GLN A 72 8.42 68.10 47.29
C GLN A 72 7.95 67.21 48.45
N PHE A 73 6.64 67.00 48.54
CA PHE A 73 6.07 66.02 49.48
C PHE A 73 6.17 64.63 48.89
N ARG A 74 6.72 63.69 49.67
CA ARG A 74 6.85 62.29 49.30
C ARG A 74 6.09 61.41 50.28
N ARG A 75 5.49 60.33 49.77
CA ARG A 75 4.83 59.28 50.55
C ARG A 75 5.36 57.93 50.09
N ASP A 76 6.01 57.22 51.01
CA ASP A 76 6.71 55.96 50.74
C ASP A 76 7.65 56.12 49.51
N ASP A 77 8.52 57.15 49.60
CA ASP A 77 9.45 57.67 48.59
C ASP A 77 8.85 58.23 47.27
N ALA A 78 7.57 57.99 46.96
CA ALA A 78 6.90 58.53 45.78
C ALA A 78 6.47 60.00 45.98
N VAL A 79 6.78 60.88 45.02
CA VAL A 79 6.36 62.30 45.08
C VAL A 79 4.84 62.42 44.88
N ILE A 80 4.14 62.97 45.88
CA ILE A 80 2.68 63.17 45.90
C ILE A 80 2.24 64.62 45.67
N GLY A 81 3.18 65.57 45.68
CA GLY A 81 2.93 66.97 45.35
C GLY A 81 4.22 67.80 45.37
N THR A 82 4.33 68.75 44.45
CA THR A 82 5.46 69.69 44.34
C THR A 82 4.94 71.12 44.31
N PHE A 83 5.50 71.99 45.15
CA PHE A 83 5.06 73.37 45.31
C PHE A 83 6.27 74.30 45.27
N ASN A 84 6.14 75.42 44.55
CA ASN A 84 7.13 76.48 44.53
C ASN A 84 6.51 77.73 45.17
N THR A 85 7.13 78.27 46.22
CA THR A 85 6.70 79.51 46.87
C THR A 85 7.90 80.31 47.38
N SER A 86 7.70 81.59 47.70
CA SER A 86 8.62 82.41 48.48
C SER A 86 8.45 82.22 50.00
N ASP A 87 7.38 81.54 50.43
CA ASP A 87 7.10 81.32 51.86
C ASP A 87 8.00 80.23 52.46
N ASP A 88 8.26 80.33 53.77
CA ASP A 88 9.04 79.33 54.53
C ASP A 88 8.26 78.04 54.82
N SER A 89 6.98 77.94 54.45
CA SER A 89 6.18 76.72 54.66
C SER A 89 5.06 76.51 53.64
N VAL A 90 4.69 75.24 53.44
CA VAL A 90 3.59 74.79 52.58
C VAL A 90 2.82 73.66 53.27
N THR A 91 1.50 73.61 53.10
CA THR A 91 0.65 72.51 53.61
C THR A 91 0.02 71.72 52.46
N TYR A 92 0.11 70.39 52.55
CA TYR A 92 -0.59 69.44 51.69
C TYR A 92 -1.85 68.91 52.40
N GLU A 93 -3.02 69.06 51.78
CA GLU A 93 -4.32 68.76 52.38
C GLU A 93 -4.88 67.41 51.92
N LEU A 94 -5.08 66.49 52.88
CA LEU A 94 -5.75 65.21 52.70
C LEU A 94 -7.20 65.33 53.22
N ASN A 95 -8.09 65.82 52.37
CA ASN A 95 -9.49 66.06 52.73
C ASN A 95 -10.46 65.34 51.78
N PRO A 96 -11.21 64.31 52.25
CA PRO A 96 -10.99 63.53 53.46
C PRO A 96 -9.76 62.62 53.34
N ALA A 97 -9.04 62.34 54.44
CA ALA A 97 -7.99 61.33 54.44
C ALA A 97 -8.59 59.92 54.40
N ARG A 98 -8.06 59.06 53.53
CA ARG A 98 -8.55 57.70 53.27
C ARG A 98 -7.51 56.64 53.64
N ALA A 99 -7.89 55.36 53.66
CA ALA A 99 -6.96 54.31 54.10
C ALA A 99 -5.70 54.22 53.21
N ALA A 100 -5.86 54.47 51.90
CA ALA A 100 -4.80 54.59 50.91
C ALA A 100 -3.86 55.80 51.09
N ASP A 101 -4.19 56.74 52.00
CA ASP A 101 -3.32 57.84 52.37
C ASP A 101 -2.45 57.55 53.60
N SER A 102 -2.57 56.34 54.17
CA SER A 102 -1.61 55.83 55.16
C SER A 102 -0.27 55.54 54.50
N GLY A 103 0.82 56.00 55.12
CA GLY A 103 2.18 55.85 54.57
C GLY A 103 3.20 56.61 55.39
N ASN A 104 4.47 56.48 55.03
CA ASN A 104 5.56 57.28 55.59
C ASN A 104 5.72 58.55 54.75
N TYR A 105 5.55 59.72 55.35
CA TYR A 105 5.67 61.02 54.66
C TYR A 105 7.02 61.66 54.95
N ASP A 106 7.65 62.23 53.93
CA ASP A 106 8.77 63.15 54.08
C ASP A 106 8.61 64.36 53.15
N CYS A 107 9.37 65.41 53.42
CA CYS A 107 9.39 66.63 52.62
C CYS A 107 10.82 66.93 52.20
N HIS A 108 11.08 66.89 50.90
CA HIS A 108 12.35 67.24 50.29
C HIS A 108 12.29 68.69 49.80
N VAL A 109 13.14 69.57 50.34
CA VAL A 109 13.15 71.00 49.99
C VAL A 109 14.42 71.36 49.25
N ILE A 110 14.27 72.03 48.11
CA ILE A 110 15.37 72.45 47.23
C ILE A 110 15.39 73.99 47.18
N VAL A 111 16.58 74.57 47.42
CA VAL A 111 16.83 76.02 47.46
C VAL A 111 18.17 76.31 46.78
N LEU A 112 18.16 77.04 45.66
CA LEU A 112 19.35 77.40 44.86
C LEU A 112 20.35 76.23 44.63
N GLY A 113 19.84 75.03 44.37
CA GLY A 113 20.63 73.81 44.11
C GLY A 113 21.11 73.06 45.37
N LYS A 114 21.01 73.65 46.56
CA LYS A 114 21.12 72.90 47.84
C LYS A 114 19.79 72.21 48.13
N HIS A 115 19.83 71.06 48.79
CA HIS A 115 18.65 70.28 49.11
C HIS A 115 18.78 69.58 50.47
N ILE A 116 17.69 69.52 51.24
CA ILE A 116 17.58 68.77 52.49
C ILE A 116 16.21 68.09 52.54
N THR A 117 16.15 66.87 53.07
CA THR A 117 14.90 66.16 53.37
C THR A 117 14.59 66.26 54.86
N SER A 118 13.31 66.40 55.20
CA SER A 118 12.81 66.35 56.58
C SER A 118 13.07 64.99 57.24
N ARG A 119 12.81 64.91 58.55
CA ARG A 119 12.53 63.61 59.17
C ARG A 119 11.24 63.02 58.60
N MET A 120 11.16 61.70 58.59
CA MET A 120 10.05 60.92 58.07
C MET A 120 8.97 60.75 59.15
N GLU A 121 7.76 61.24 58.89
CA GLU A 121 6.61 61.18 59.79
C GLU A 121 5.55 60.21 59.25
N LYS A 122 5.03 59.31 60.09
CA LYS A 122 4.14 58.23 59.65
C LYS A 122 2.67 58.56 59.88
N LEU A 123 1.88 58.60 58.80
CA LEU A 123 0.42 58.71 58.88
C LEU A 123 -0.24 57.32 58.85
N ASN A 124 -1.13 57.06 59.79
CA ASN A 124 -2.00 55.88 59.81
C ASN A 124 -3.47 56.31 59.83
N VAL A 125 -4.13 56.22 58.68
CA VAL A 125 -5.58 56.43 58.56
C VAL A 125 -6.28 55.10 58.84
N THR A 126 -7.04 55.02 59.93
CA THR A 126 -7.68 53.78 60.40
C THR A 126 -9.15 53.69 60.00
N GLY A 127 -9.66 52.48 59.80
CA GLY A 127 -11.00 52.25 59.25
C GLY A 127 -11.07 52.38 57.73
N LEU A 128 -12.28 52.16 57.19
CA LEU A 128 -12.62 52.08 55.77
C LEU A 128 -14.08 52.51 55.55
N GLN A 129 -14.40 53.17 54.43
CA GLN A 129 -15.78 53.49 54.06
C GLN A 129 -16.62 52.20 53.96
N THR A 130 -17.86 52.22 54.47
CA THR A 130 -18.78 51.10 54.27
C THR A 130 -19.36 51.17 52.86
N PRO A 131 -19.26 50.11 52.03
CA PRO A 131 -19.72 50.16 50.66
C PRO A 131 -21.24 50.11 50.57
N ILE A 132 -21.78 50.57 49.44
CA ILE A 132 -23.20 50.51 49.11
C ILE A 132 -23.40 49.53 47.95
N LEU A 133 -24.34 48.60 48.12
CA LEU A 133 -24.78 47.65 47.10
C LEU A 133 -26.05 48.18 46.41
N TYR A 134 -26.06 48.14 45.08
CA TYR A 134 -27.19 48.40 44.21
C TYR A 134 -27.45 47.16 43.33
N LEU A 135 -28.72 46.89 43.01
CA LEU A 135 -29.13 45.84 42.06
C LEU A 135 -30.03 46.44 40.97
N ASN A 136 -29.96 45.92 39.75
CA ASN A 136 -30.84 46.37 38.66
C ASN A 136 -32.26 45.76 38.68
N LYS A 137 -32.46 44.67 39.46
CA LYS A 137 -33.74 43.97 39.64
C LYS A 137 -33.88 43.49 41.09
N ALA A 138 -35.10 43.43 41.60
CA ALA A 138 -35.44 42.91 42.94
C ALA A 138 -36.15 41.54 42.91
N THR A 139 -36.75 41.18 41.77
CA THR A 139 -37.32 39.85 41.49
C THR A 139 -36.67 39.28 40.23
N VAL A 140 -36.40 37.96 40.25
CA VAL A 140 -35.74 37.23 39.15
C VAL A 140 -36.29 35.80 39.06
N TYR A 141 -36.16 35.13 37.92
CA TYR A 141 -36.50 33.72 37.79
C TYR A 141 -35.32 32.79 38.12
N GLU A 142 -35.62 31.51 38.40
CA GLU A 142 -34.64 30.43 38.61
C GLU A 142 -33.58 30.41 37.48
N GLY A 143 -32.36 30.88 37.77
CA GLY A 143 -31.25 30.91 36.81
C GLY A 143 -31.15 32.16 35.91
N ASP A 144 -31.98 33.20 36.12
CA ASP A 144 -31.81 34.49 35.45
C ASP A 144 -30.53 35.21 35.89
N ASP A 145 -29.89 35.91 34.94
CA ASP A 145 -28.81 36.86 35.22
C ASP A 145 -29.37 38.24 35.64
N PHE A 146 -28.76 38.82 36.66
CA PHE A 146 -29.02 40.20 37.11
C PHE A 146 -27.71 40.90 37.47
N THR A 147 -27.72 42.24 37.46
CA THR A 147 -26.53 43.07 37.66
C THR A 147 -26.51 43.63 39.08
N ALA A 148 -25.35 43.53 39.71
CA ALA A 148 -25.07 44.00 41.05
C ALA A 148 -23.84 44.89 41.06
N THR A 149 -23.95 46.06 41.71
CA THR A 149 -22.93 47.11 41.69
C THR A 149 -22.61 47.51 43.11
N CYS A 150 -21.37 47.29 43.54
CA CYS A 150 -20.88 47.62 44.87
C CYS A 150 -19.94 48.83 44.76
N SER A 151 -20.15 49.85 45.60
CA SER A 151 -19.44 51.13 45.50
C SER A 151 -19.00 51.67 46.86
N ALA A 152 -17.76 52.12 46.95
CA ALA A 152 -17.15 52.83 48.07
C ALA A 152 -16.59 54.16 47.53
N PRO A 153 -17.47 55.12 47.15
CA PRO A 153 -17.17 56.17 46.19
C PRO A 153 -16.07 57.15 46.62
N GLU A 154 -15.78 57.24 47.92
CA GLU A 154 -14.77 58.16 48.46
C GLU A 154 -13.43 57.50 48.79
N GLU A 155 -13.33 56.17 48.72
CA GLU A 155 -12.06 55.44 48.88
C GLU A 155 -11.26 55.43 47.58
N ARG A 156 -9.95 55.21 47.71
CA ARG A 156 -8.96 55.38 46.63
C ARG A 156 -8.03 54.18 46.55
N GLY A 157 -7.37 54.02 45.41
CA GLY A 157 -6.47 52.90 45.15
C GLY A 157 -7.21 51.69 44.56
N SER A 158 -6.65 50.51 44.79
CA SER A 158 -7.09 49.27 44.17
C SER A 158 -7.92 48.44 45.16
N LEU A 159 -9.25 48.40 44.95
CA LEU A 159 -10.22 47.76 45.83
C LEU A 159 -10.70 46.43 45.25
N VAL A 160 -10.69 45.37 46.06
CA VAL A 160 -11.14 44.03 45.66
C VAL A 160 -12.53 43.79 46.25
N PHE A 161 -13.55 43.73 45.38
CA PHE A 161 -14.95 43.61 45.80
C PHE A 161 -15.43 42.16 45.86
N HIS A 162 -16.14 41.80 46.93
CA HIS A 162 -16.69 40.48 47.19
C HIS A 162 -18.22 40.56 47.39
N PHE A 163 -18.96 39.70 46.70
CA PHE A 163 -20.42 39.64 46.74
C PHE A 163 -20.90 38.36 47.45
N PHE A 164 -21.83 38.48 48.39
CA PHE A 164 -22.30 37.39 49.25
C PHE A 164 -23.81 37.24 49.22
N GLN A 165 -24.27 35.98 49.27
CA GLN A 165 -25.67 35.59 49.41
C GLN A 165 -25.94 34.93 50.76
N VAL A 166 -27.15 35.08 51.26
CA VAL A 166 -27.75 34.30 52.35
C VAL A 166 -29.08 33.77 51.84
N PHE A 167 -29.35 32.47 51.98
CA PHE A 167 -30.61 31.84 51.56
C PHE A 167 -31.32 31.23 52.78
N GLY A 168 -32.50 31.76 53.12
CA GLY A 168 -33.17 31.44 54.38
C GLY A 168 -32.22 31.58 55.58
N ASN A 169 -32.10 30.53 56.38
CA ASN A 169 -31.23 30.48 57.57
C ASN A 169 -29.85 29.83 57.31
N LYS A 170 -29.43 29.62 56.05
CA LYS A 170 -28.09 29.11 55.72
C LYS A 170 -27.02 30.16 56.10
N LYS A 171 -25.76 29.72 56.30
CA LYS A 171 -24.63 30.66 56.48
C LYS A 171 -24.42 31.52 55.21
N PRO A 172 -23.82 32.73 55.32
CA PRO A 172 -23.41 33.50 54.15
C PRO A 172 -22.45 32.71 53.27
N THR A 173 -22.69 32.74 51.96
CA THR A 173 -21.87 32.10 50.94
C THR A 173 -21.39 33.16 49.96
N GLU A 174 -20.11 33.16 49.61
CA GLU A 174 -19.57 34.04 48.58
C GLU A 174 -20.07 33.61 47.20
N MET A 175 -20.53 34.58 46.40
CA MET A 175 -21.00 34.36 45.03
C MET A 175 -19.88 34.60 44.02
N LYS A 176 -19.14 35.70 44.22
CA LYS A 176 -18.14 36.20 43.28
C LYS A 176 -17.22 37.20 43.96
N GLN A 177 -15.92 37.00 43.79
CA GLN A 177 -14.89 38.01 43.95
C GLN A 177 -14.65 38.66 42.58
N VAL A 178 -14.53 39.98 42.51
CA VAL A 178 -14.16 40.71 41.28
C VAL A 178 -12.69 41.10 41.35
N ALA A 179 -12.04 41.21 40.20
CA ALA A 179 -10.67 41.72 40.09
C ALA A 179 -10.54 43.12 40.73
N PRO A 180 -9.33 43.54 41.13
CA PRO A 180 -9.14 44.83 41.77
C PRO A 180 -9.57 46.00 40.85
N THR A 181 -10.53 46.81 41.29
CA THR A 181 -11.03 47.99 40.56
C THR A 181 -10.70 49.29 41.34
N GLY A 182 -11.23 50.42 40.89
CA GLY A 182 -11.18 51.69 41.63
C GLY A 182 -12.21 51.74 42.76
N ASN A 183 -12.92 52.86 42.90
CA ASN A 183 -13.89 53.08 43.97
C ASN A 183 -15.20 52.27 43.86
N SER A 184 -15.40 51.50 42.79
CA SER A 184 -16.63 50.76 42.52
C SER A 184 -16.41 49.55 41.59
N SER A 185 -17.34 48.59 41.62
CA SER A 185 -17.33 47.38 40.79
C SER A 185 -18.75 46.95 40.44
N GLU A 186 -19.00 46.68 39.16
CA GLU A 186 -20.24 46.10 38.64
C GLU A 186 -20.02 44.66 38.16
N THR A 187 -21.01 43.78 38.37
CA THR A 187 -20.94 42.39 37.90
C THR A 187 -22.33 41.77 37.71
N THR A 188 -22.44 40.82 36.78
CA THR A 188 -23.55 39.86 36.76
C THR A 188 -23.43 38.85 37.91
N LEU A 189 -24.59 38.44 38.44
CA LEU A 189 -24.79 37.41 39.47
C LEU A 189 -26.00 36.51 39.08
N VAL A 190 -26.06 35.31 39.64
CA VAL A 190 -27.09 34.29 39.34
C VAL A 190 -27.54 33.59 40.63
N LEU A 191 -28.85 33.36 40.77
CA LEU A 191 -29.45 32.60 41.88
C LEU A 191 -30.06 31.28 41.37
N ARG A 192 -29.98 30.20 42.18
CA ARG A 192 -30.18 28.82 41.73
C ARG A 192 -31.26 28.02 42.48
N GLU A 193 -31.67 28.45 43.66
CA GLU A 193 -32.77 27.84 44.42
C GLU A 193 -33.98 28.80 44.37
N VAL A 194 -35.20 28.28 44.33
CA VAL A 194 -36.43 29.10 44.37
C VAL A 194 -36.67 29.57 45.82
N GLY A 195 -37.00 30.86 46.00
CA GLY A 195 -37.26 31.48 47.31
C GLY A 195 -36.42 32.71 47.60
N ASN A 196 -36.32 33.07 48.89
CA ASN A 196 -35.86 34.39 49.32
C ASN A 196 -34.37 34.40 49.70
N TYR A 197 -33.62 35.27 49.02
CA TYR A 197 -32.22 35.56 49.27
C TYR A 197 -32.03 36.92 49.95
N THR A 198 -30.91 37.09 50.62
CA THR A 198 -30.41 38.39 51.09
C THR A 198 -28.97 38.58 50.62
N LEU A 199 -28.74 39.61 49.80
CA LEU A 199 -27.44 39.93 49.20
C LEU A 199 -26.76 41.09 49.94
N HIS A 200 -25.44 41.05 50.00
CA HIS A 200 -24.58 42.13 50.49
C HIS A 200 -23.17 42.01 49.88
N CYS A 201 -22.40 43.10 49.93
CA CYS A 201 -20.98 43.10 49.53
C CYS A 201 -20.07 43.63 50.64
N ASN A 202 -18.79 43.34 50.54
CA ASN A 202 -17.70 44.05 51.20
C ASN A 202 -16.50 44.13 50.23
N TYR A 203 -15.48 44.91 50.57
CA TYR A 203 -14.24 44.96 49.80
C TYR A 203 -13.02 44.89 50.71
N GLU A 204 -11.86 44.63 50.12
CA GLU A 204 -10.57 44.77 50.79
C GLU A 204 -9.60 45.64 49.98
N ILE A 205 -8.67 46.26 50.69
CA ILE A 205 -7.58 47.06 50.12
C ILE A 205 -6.24 46.52 50.64
N ASN A 206 -5.30 46.33 49.72
CA ASN A 206 -3.94 45.90 50.03
C ASN A 206 -3.04 47.12 50.23
N LEU A 207 -2.59 47.33 51.47
CA LEU A 207 -1.69 48.41 51.87
C LEU A 207 -0.33 47.84 52.29
N VAL A 208 0.71 48.68 52.31
CA VAL A 208 2.04 48.32 52.84
C VAL A 208 1.96 47.86 54.32
N SER A 209 0.96 48.32 55.06
CA SER A 209 0.66 47.85 56.44
C SER A 209 -0.07 46.50 56.52
N GLY A 210 -0.24 45.79 55.40
CA GLY A 210 -1.11 44.61 55.28
C GLY A 210 -2.55 44.92 54.85
N THR A 211 -3.25 43.89 54.38
CA THR A 211 -4.63 43.94 53.87
C THR A 211 -5.63 44.40 54.93
N ARG A 212 -6.59 45.24 54.54
CA ARG A 212 -7.70 45.70 55.38
C ARG A 212 -9.04 45.45 54.69
N LYS A 213 -10.04 44.95 55.43
CA LYS A 213 -11.37 44.60 54.91
C LYS A 213 -12.45 45.55 55.44
N SER A 214 -13.39 45.93 54.57
CA SER A 214 -14.49 46.85 54.90
C SER A 214 -15.53 46.19 55.79
N LYS A 215 -16.45 47.01 56.33
CA LYS A 215 -17.74 46.51 56.83
C LYS A 215 -18.60 46.02 55.65
N ASN A 216 -19.60 45.19 55.95
CA ASN A 216 -20.61 44.77 54.96
C ASN A 216 -21.54 45.93 54.60
N SER A 217 -22.01 45.94 53.35
CA SER A 217 -22.96 46.91 52.80
C SER A 217 -24.37 46.85 53.44
N ASN A 218 -25.24 47.73 52.98
CA ASN A 218 -26.69 47.51 53.02
C ASN A 218 -27.04 46.11 52.48
N LYS A 219 -28.06 45.50 53.08
CA LYS A 219 -28.62 44.21 52.67
C LYS A 219 -29.82 44.43 51.77
N ILE A 220 -29.87 43.75 50.63
CA ILE A 220 -31.03 43.76 49.71
C ILE A 220 -31.64 42.37 49.68
N GLN A 221 -32.97 42.28 49.80
CA GLN A 221 -33.70 41.02 49.62
C GLN A 221 -34.04 40.82 48.14
N VAL A 222 -33.95 39.58 47.67
CA VAL A 222 -34.28 39.18 46.29
C VAL A 222 -35.16 37.94 46.36
N GLU A 223 -36.31 37.98 45.69
CA GLU A 223 -37.23 36.84 45.57
C GLU A 223 -37.01 36.15 44.21
N VAL A 224 -36.80 34.83 44.26
CA VAL A 224 -36.54 33.99 43.08
C VAL A 224 -37.76 33.14 42.77
N GLU A 225 -38.45 33.43 41.65
CA GLU A 225 -39.66 32.73 41.21
C GLU A 225 -39.34 31.47 40.37
N GLY A 226 -40.18 30.44 40.48
CA GLY A 226 -40.05 29.17 39.75
C GLY A 226 -41.00 29.02 38.56
N LEU A 227 -40.48 29.10 37.33
CA LEU A 227 -41.27 29.00 36.10
C LEU A 227 -41.74 27.56 35.78
N ARG A 228 -43.06 27.34 35.86
CA ARG A 228 -43.72 26.04 35.59
C ARG A 228 -44.02 25.81 34.09
N ILE A 229 -42.99 25.87 33.26
CA ILE A 229 -43.07 25.64 31.80
C ILE A 229 -43.06 24.13 31.51
N SER A 230 -44.09 23.64 30.82
CA SER A 230 -44.23 22.21 30.47
C SER A 230 -44.44 22.02 28.96
N PRO A 231 -43.40 21.60 28.20
CA PRO A 231 -43.56 21.23 26.79
C PRO A 231 -44.22 19.85 26.63
N GLU A 232 -45.23 19.78 25.77
CA GLU A 232 -45.86 18.57 25.26
C GLU A 232 -45.51 18.39 23.77
N MET A 233 -45.27 17.16 23.33
CA MET A 233 -44.99 16.84 21.93
C MET A 233 -45.84 15.68 21.47
N ASN A 234 -46.49 15.86 20.32
CA ASN A 234 -47.28 14.84 19.63
C ASN A 234 -46.69 14.64 18.22
N VAL A 235 -46.72 13.40 17.72
CA VAL A 235 -46.25 13.05 16.39
C VAL A 235 -47.35 12.25 15.69
N LEU A 236 -47.67 12.60 14.44
CA LEU A 236 -48.72 11.97 13.66
C LEU A 236 -48.20 11.60 12.25
N PRO A 237 -48.43 10.38 11.74
CA PRO A 237 -48.95 9.21 12.46
C PRO A 237 -47.94 8.67 13.49
N PHE A 238 -48.42 7.93 14.49
CA PHE A 238 -47.60 7.21 15.46
C PHE A 238 -48.40 6.00 15.99
N PRO A 239 -47.79 4.82 16.26
CA PRO A 239 -46.37 4.48 16.11
C PRO A 239 -45.96 4.02 14.70
N ASP A 240 -46.93 3.79 13.81
CA ASP A 240 -46.69 3.15 12.50
C ASP A 240 -46.27 4.14 11.40
N ILE A 241 -45.03 4.65 11.52
CA ILE A 241 -44.36 5.48 10.52
C ILE A 241 -43.57 4.58 9.55
N PHE A 242 -43.72 4.80 8.24
CA PHE A 242 -42.98 4.11 7.19
C PHE A 242 -42.15 5.07 6.32
N GLU A 243 -41.16 4.53 5.61
CA GLU A 243 -40.37 5.26 4.60
C GLU A 243 -41.26 6.11 3.69
N GLY A 244 -40.99 7.42 3.64
CA GLY A 244 -41.68 8.35 2.76
C GLY A 244 -43.08 8.77 3.19
N ASP A 245 -43.60 8.33 4.35
CA ASP A 245 -44.76 8.99 4.97
C ASP A 245 -44.45 10.47 5.26
N ILE A 246 -45.47 11.32 5.17
CA ILE A 246 -45.42 12.68 5.72
C ILE A 246 -45.78 12.58 7.20
N VAL A 247 -44.88 13.06 8.06
CA VAL A 247 -45.01 13.00 9.52
C VAL A 247 -45.08 14.42 10.05
N GLU A 248 -46.10 14.73 10.84
CA GLU A 248 -46.28 16.02 11.49
C GLU A 248 -45.84 15.93 12.96
N ALA A 249 -44.80 16.69 13.33
CA ALA A 249 -44.41 16.88 14.72
C ALA A 249 -44.96 18.20 15.27
N VAL A 250 -45.82 18.10 16.28
CA VAL A 250 -46.48 19.21 16.96
C VAL A 250 -45.89 19.35 18.36
N CYS A 251 -45.28 20.49 18.64
CA CYS A 251 -44.59 20.79 19.91
C CYS A 251 -45.24 22.05 20.51
N LYS A 252 -45.79 21.95 21.73
CA LYS A 252 -46.63 22.99 22.36
C LYS A 252 -46.31 23.14 23.85
N VAL A 253 -46.47 24.33 24.41
CA VAL A 253 -46.25 24.60 25.85
C VAL A 253 -47.58 24.73 26.58
N LYS A 254 -47.74 23.91 27.62
CA LYS A 254 -48.90 23.91 28.52
C LYS A 254 -48.74 24.98 29.60
N ASN A 255 -49.85 25.64 29.96
CA ASN A 255 -49.91 26.72 30.93
C ASN A 255 -48.93 27.89 30.64
N SER A 256 -48.68 28.15 29.36
CA SER A 256 -47.68 29.13 28.92
C SER A 256 -48.08 30.57 29.24
N LEU A 257 -47.13 31.34 29.79
CA LEU A 257 -47.10 32.80 29.63
C LEU A 257 -46.97 33.16 28.14
N LYS A 258 -47.31 34.41 27.77
CA LYS A 258 -46.94 34.93 26.45
C LYS A 258 -45.41 34.97 26.32
N ASN A 259 -44.91 34.80 25.09
CA ASN A 259 -43.48 34.92 24.73
C ASN A 259 -42.55 33.77 25.18
N VAL A 260 -43.05 32.56 25.46
CA VAL A 260 -42.17 31.37 25.55
C VAL A 260 -41.74 30.94 24.14
N GLU A 261 -40.43 30.85 23.91
CA GLU A 261 -39.87 30.34 22.65
C GLU A 261 -39.90 28.81 22.63
N VAL A 262 -40.12 28.22 21.45
CA VAL A 262 -40.29 26.78 21.28
C VAL A 262 -39.45 26.29 20.11
N PHE A 263 -38.65 25.24 20.33
CA PHE A 263 -37.74 24.69 19.33
C PHE A 263 -37.98 23.19 19.15
N LEU A 264 -38.25 22.78 17.92
CA LEU A 264 -38.17 21.37 17.53
C LEU A 264 -36.77 21.09 16.97
N THR A 265 -36.11 20.09 17.54
CA THR A 265 -34.73 19.71 17.23
C THR A 265 -34.60 18.20 17.05
N LYS A 266 -33.67 17.78 16.18
CA LYS A 266 -33.22 16.39 16.03
C LYS A 266 -31.71 16.38 15.79
N ASP A 267 -31.00 15.42 16.39
CA ASP A 267 -29.57 15.18 16.19
C ASP A 267 -28.72 16.47 16.30
N LYS A 268 -29.06 17.27 17.32
CA LYS A 268 -28.55 18.62 17.64
C LYS A 268 -28.91 19.75 16.65
N ARG A 269 -29.51 19.45 15.49
CA ARG A 269 -30.01 20.44 14.51
C ARG A 269 -31.39 20.96 14.90
N ILE A 270 -31.67 22.24 14.58
CA ILE A 270 -33.01 22.84 14.70
C ILE A 270 -33.80 22.55 13.42
N LEU A 271 -35.00 22.01 13.56
CA LEU A 271 -35.94 21.76 12.46
C LEU A 271 -36.91 22.94 12.30
N LYS A 272 -37.40 23.51 13.42
CA LYS A 272 -38.28 24.68 13.42
C LYS A 272 -38.25 25.41 14.76
N LYS A 273 -38.44 26.73 14.73
CA LYS A 273 -38.69 27.61 15.88
C LYS A 273 -40.14 28.13 15.84
N GLY A 274 -40.74 28.41 17.00
CA GLY A 274 -42.05 29.02 17.17
C GLY A 274 -42.21 29.70 18.53
N ILE A 275 -43.40 30.24 18.82
CA ILE A 275 -43.73 30.92 20.09
C ILE A 275 -44.98 30.25 20.67
N VAL A 276 -44.93 29.82 21.93
CA VAL A 276 -45.90 28.96 22.65
C VAL A 276 -46.13 27.57 22.01
N GLY A 277 -45.98 27.42 20.70
CA GLY A 277 -45.95 26.14 20.02
C GLY A 277 -45.59 26.25 18.54
N LEU A 278 -45.45 25.10 17.90
CA LEU A 278 -45.22 24.94 16.46
C LEU A 278 -45.82 23.63 15.95
N SER A 279 -46.03 23.57 14.64
CA SER A 279 -46.10 22.32 13.89
C SER A 279 -45.06 22.31 12.77
N HIS A 280 -44.45 21.16 12.51
CA HIS A 280 -43.52 20.91 11.43
C HIS A 280 -43.84 19.56 10.76
N PRO A 281 -44.40 19.57 9.53
CA PRO A 281 -44.44 18.40 8.67
C PRO A 281 -43.06 18.17 8.03
N PHE A 282 -42.63 16.91 7.97
CA PHE A 282 -41.40 16.46 7.31
C PHE A 282 -41.61 15.09 6.66
N LYS A 283 -40.74 14.69 5.72
CA LYS A 283 -40.79 13.35 5.15
C LYS A 283 -39.99 12.38 6.02
N ALA A 284 -40.55 11.20 6.30
CA ALA A 284 -39.90 10.20 7.17
C ALA A 284 -38.49 9.78 6.70
N GLN A 285 -38.15 9.95 5.42
CA GLN A 285 -36.82 9.71 4.87
C GLN A 285 -35.79 10.81 5.21
N GLU A 286 -36.21 12.07 5.30
CA GLU A 286 -35.34 13.23 5.53
C GLU A 286 -34.89 13.31 7.00
N VAL A 287 -35.82 12.96 7.90
CA VAL A 287 -35.60 12.98 9.34
C VAL A 287 -35.15 11.61 9.86
N GLY A 288 -35.65 10.50 9.31
CA GLY A 288 -35.27 9.13 9.70
C GLY A 288 -35.68 8.72 11.12
N SER A 289 -35.36 7.47 11.50
CA SER A 289 -35.55 6.95 12.86
C SER A 289 -34.69 7.70 13.90
N GLY A 290 -35.15 7.80 15.14
CA GLY A 290 -34.42 8.40 16.25
C GLY A 290 -35.24 9.36 17.10
N LYS A 291 -34.57 10.19 17.90
CA LYS A 291 -35.17 10.98 18.98
C LYS A 291 -35.44 12.43 18.57
N LEU A 292 -36.71 12.78 18.40
CA LEU A 292 -37.17 14.17 18.33
C LEU A 292 -37.11 14.82 19.72
N VAL A 293 -36.79 16.11 19.74
CA VAL A 293 -36.61 16.91 20.95
C VAL A 293 -37.39 18.22 20.83
N CYS A 294 -38.39 18.40 21.69
CA CYS A 294 -39.20 19.61 21.82
C CYS A 294 -38.70 20.40 23.04
N LYS A 295 -38.10 21.57 22.81
CA LYS A 295 -37.60 22.48 23.86
C LYS A 295 -38.55 23.65 24.03
N ALA A 296 -38.69 24.14 25.26
CA ALA A 296 -39.35 25.40 25.59
C ALA A 296 -38.40 26.27 26.41
N GLU A 297 -38.26 27.53 26.02
CA GLU A 297 -37.23 28.47 26.50
C GLU A 297 -37.87 29.83 26.83
N PHE A 298 -37.58 30.37 28.01
CA PHE A 298 -38.07 31.68 28.47
C PHE A 298 -37.06 32.28 29.44
N GLY A 299 -36.46 33.42 29.08
CA GLY A 299 -35.26 33.91 29.76
C GLY A 299 -34.18 32.82 29.73
N ASN A 300 -33.51 32.59 30.86
CA ASN A 300 -32.53 31.51 31.00
C ASN A 300 -33.15 30.12 31.26
N VAL A 301 -34.48 30.01 31.43
CA VAL A 301 -35.15 28.75 31.78
C VAL A 301 -35.45 27.91 30.54
N GLN A 302 -34.75 26.79 30.38
CA GLN A 302 -34.97 25.79 29.33
C GLN A 302 -35.54 24.49 29.90
N LYS A 303 -36.71 24.06 29.44
CA LYS A 303 -37.30 22.72 29.71
C LYS A 303 -37.44 21.93 28.40
N LYS A 304 -37.44 20.59 28.47
CA LYS A 304 -37.40 19.71 27.28
C LYS A 304 -38.31 18.48 27.43
N THR A 305 -38.94 18.07 26.34
CA THR A 305 -39.60 16.77 26.19
C THR A 305 -39.12 16.05 24.92
N TYR A 306 -39.35 14.75 24.83
CA TYR A 306 -38.74 13.86 23.84
C TYR A 306 -39.74 12.84 23.30
N GLN A 307 -39.64 12.53 22.01
CA GLN A 307 -40.39 11.47 21.37
C GLN A 307 -39.44 10.68 20.47
N GLU A 308 -39.40 9.37 20.63
CA GLU A 308 -38.67 8.49 19.73
C GLU A 308 -39.59 8.04 18.58
N ILE A 309 -39.05 8.07 17.36
CA ILE A 309 -39.75 7.63 16.15
C ILE A 309 -38.95 6.51 15.48
N ILE A 310 -39.65 5.48 15.01
CA ILE A 310 -39.05 4.36 14.28
C ILE A 310 -39.69 4.33 12.90
N VAL A 311 -38.93 4.74 11.88
CA VAL A 311 -39.33 4.68 10.48
C VAL A 311 -39.09 3.26 9.97
N LYS A 312 -40.18 2.54 9.69
CA LYS A 312 -40.15 1.18 9.15
C LYS A 312 -39.90 1.23 7.64
N GLU A 313 -39.11 0.29 7.10
CA GLU A 313 -38.99 0.21 5.64
C GLU A 313 -40.29 -0.25 4.99
N LEU A 314 -40.65 0.35 3.86
CA LEU A 314 -41.93 0.07 3.19
C LEU A 314 -41.89 -1.26 2.42
N PHE A 315 -40.71 -1.57 1.88
CA PHE A 315 -40.34 -2.87 1.32
C PHE A 315 -38.82 -3.05 1.30
N SER A 316 -38.32 -4.28 1.41
CA SER A 316 -36.88 -4.57 1.43
C SER A 316 -36.22 -4.30 0.08
N LYS A 317 -34.90 -4.03 0.08
CA LYS A 317 -34.11 -4.00 -1.16
C LYS A 317 -34.33 -5.32 -1.94
N PRO A 318 -34.52 -5.27 -3.27
CA PRO A 318 -34.75 -6.48 -4.05
C PRO A 318 -33.49 -7.35 -4.11
N LYS A 319 -33.64 -8.67 -4.00
CA LYS A 319 -32.58 -9.65 -4.23
C LYS A 319 -32.65 -10.14 -5.66
N LEU A 320 -31.54 -10.06 -6.40
CA LEU A 320 -31.38 -10.69 -7.70
C LEU A 320 -30.65 -12.03 -7.52
N THR A 321 -31.16 -13.11 -8.12
CA THR A 321 -30.51 -14.42 -8.13
C THR A 321 -30.35 -14.95 -9.56
N VAL A 322 -29.30 -15.73 -9.79
CA VAL A 322 -29.03 -16.49 -11.01
C VAL A 322 -29.36 -17.96 -10.73
N ASN A 323 -29.75 -18.72 -11.75
CA ASN A 323 -29.85 -20.17 -11.67
C ASN A 323 -29.64 -20.79 -13.07
N PRO A 324 -28.72 -21.75 -13.25
CA PRO A 324 -27.70 -22.19 -12.28
C PRO A 324 -26.67 -21.09 -11.99
N ASP A 325 -25.81 -21.28 -11.00
CA ASP A 325 -24.69 -20.35 -10.73
C ASP A 325 -23.55 -20.52 -11.77
N ASP A 326 -23.29 -21.77 -12.16
CA ASP A 326 -22.31 -22.12 -13.20
C ASP A 326 -22.94 -22.04 -14.60
N LEU A 327 -22.69 -20.92 -15.29
CA LEU A 327 -23.22 -20.68 -16.63
C LEU A 327 -22.26 -21.14 -17.73
N PHE A 328 -22.81 -21.76 -18.78
CA PHE A 328 -22.06 -22.19 -19.96
C PHE A 328 -22.72 -21.74 -21.27
N VAL A 329 -21.92 -21.57 -22.32
CA VAL A 329 -22.42 -21.21 -23.66
C VAL A 329 -23.42 -22.26 -24.17
N GLY A 330 -24.53 -21.80 -24.76
CA GLY A 330 -25.63 -22.65 -25.25
C GLY A 330 -26.50 -23.29 -24.16
N LYS A 331 -26.33 -22.89 -22.89
CA LYS A 331 -27.20 -23.33 -21.78
C LYS A 331 -28.08 -22.18 -21.31
N ARG A 332 -29.38 -22.44 -21.12
CA ARG A 332 -30.31 -21.43 -20.60
C ARG A 332 -30.14 -21.22 -19.10
N PHE A 333 -30.24 -19.96 -18.68
CA PHE A 333 -30.20 -19.55 -17.30
C PHE A 333 -31.34 -18.59 -16.97
N LYS A 334 -31.71 -18.55 -15.70
CA LYS A 334 -32.81 -17.75 -15.17
C LYS A 334 -32.29 -16.72 -14.18
N LEU A 335 -32.52 -15.46 -14.48
CA LEU A 335 -32.43 -14.36 -13.53
C LEU A 335 -33.79 -14.19 -12.85
N THR A 336 -33.81 -14.19 -11.52
CA THR A 336 -35.04 -13.96 -10.73
C THR A 336 -34.80 -12.83 -9.75
N CYS A 337 -35.61 -11.78 -9.84
CA CYS A 337 -35.65 -10.71 -8.86
C CYS A 337 -36.76 -10.98 -7.83
N SER A 338 -36.54 -10.67 -6.55
CA SER A 338 -37.59 -10.79 -5.53
C SER A 338 -37.46 -9.74 -4.42
N VAL A 339 -38.59 -9.37 -3.84
CA VAL A 339 -38.68 -8.57 -2.61
C VAL A 339 -39.19 -9.52 -1.52
N THR A 340 -38.50 -9.56 -0.38
CA THR A 340 -38.76 -10.54 0.70
C THR A 340 -39.64 -10.02 1.81
N VAL A 341 -39.65 -8.70 2.03
CA VAL A 341 -40.45 -8.01 3.05
C VAL A 341 -41.14 -6.80 2.42
N TYR A 342 -42.42 -6.61 2.68
CA TYR A 342 -43.18 -5.41 2.33
C TYR A 342 -44.41 -5.28 3.23
N GLU A 343 -44.94 -4.07 3.41
CA GLU A 343 -46.17 -3.83 4.16
C GLU A 343 -47.41 -4.04 3.26
N PRO A 344 -48.18 -5.14 3.39
CA PRO A 344 -49.32 -5.43 2.51
C PRO A 344 -50.47 -4.43 2.64
N LYS A 345 -50.56 -3.66 3.73
CA LYS A 345 -51.56 -2.56 3.87
C LYS A 345 -51.22 -1.32 3.03
N LYS A 346 -49.96 -1.16 2.61
CA LYS A 346 -49.48 0.00 1.82
C LYS A 346 -48.98 -0.35 0.42
N ILE A 347 -48.51 -1.57 0.18
CA ILE A 347 -48.12 -2.05 -1.16
C ILE A 347 -48.77 -3.40 -1.46
N THR A 348 -49.52 -3.46 -2.56
CA THR A 348 -49.92 -4.72 -3.21
C THR A 348 -48.81 -5.16 -4.17
N ASN A 349 -48.44 -6.45 -4.19
CA ASN A 349 -47.43 -7.01 -5.10
C ASN A 349 -47.69 -6.64 -6.59
N LYS A 350 -48.97 -6.58 -7.01
CA LYS A 350 -49.40 -6.12 -8.35
C LYS A 350 -48.91 -4.72 -8.75
N ASN A 351 -48.52 -3.87 -7.79
CA ASN A 351 -48.05 -2.51 -8.03
C ASN A 351 -46.50 -2.43 -8.13
N MET A 352 -45.79 -3.54 -7.91
CA MET A 352 -44.33 -3.61 -8.04
C MET A 352 -43.92 -3.83 -9.50
N GLN A 353 -43.40 -2.79 -10.14
CA GLN A 353 -42.80 -2.84 -11.47
C GLN A 353 -41.33 -3.23 -11.37
N PHE A 354 -41.05 -4.51 -11.60
CA PHE A 354 -39.69 -5.05 -11.67
C PHE A 354 -39.01 -4.69 -13.00
N SER A 355 -37.70 -4.48 -12.99
CA SER A 355 -36.90 -4.31 -14.21
C SER A 355 -35.46 -4.77 -13.99
N ILE A 356 -34.97 -5.66 -14.86
CA ILE A 356 -33.61 -6.20 -14.83
C ILE A 356 -32.73 -5.38 -15.78
N TYR A 357 -31.52 -5.06 -15.31
CA TYR A 357 -30.50 -4.28 -15.99
C TYR A 357 -29.22 -5.11 -16.16
N ARG A 358 -28.45 -4.82 -17.22
CA ARG A 358 -27.09 -5.33 -17.47
C ARG A 358 -26.21 -4.14 -17.84
N ASN A 359 -25.11 -3.93 -17.11
CA ASN A 359 -24.20 -2.80 -17.30
C ASN A 359 -24.96 -1.45 -17.34
N ASN A 360 -25.87 -1.23 -16.39
CA ASN A 360 -26.79 -0.09 -16.29
C ASN A 360 -27.82 0.09 -17.44
N VAL A 361 -27.81 -0.75 -18.48
CA VAL A 361 -28.83 -0.76 -19.54
C VAL A 361 -29.99 -1.67 -19.14
N LYS A 362 -31.24 -1.20 -19.29
CA LYS A 362 -32.44 -2.01 -19.02
C LYS A 362 -32.61 -3.07 -20.09
N ILE A 363 -32.66 -4.35 -19.69
CA ILE A 363 -32.76 -5.49 -20.62
C ILE A 363 -34.08 -6.28 -20.52
N ALA A 364 -34.81 -6.17 -19.40
CA ALA A 364 -36.14 -6.78 -19.28
C ALA A 364 -37.04 -5.99 -18.32
N PRO A 365 -38.28 -5.60 -18.72
CA PRO A 365 -39.28 -5.01 -17.83
C PRO A 365 -40.05 -6.11 -17.06
N SER A 366 -39.33 -7.01 -16.39
CA SER A 366 -39.87 -8.23 -15.78
C SER A 366 -39.19 -8.55 -14.46
N GLN A 367 -39.89 -9.28 -13.59
CA GLN A 367 -39.32 -9.90 -12.39
C GLN A 367 -38.37 -11.06 -12.72
N MET A 368 -38.58 -11.70 -13.87
CA MET A 368 -37.81 -12.88 -14.31
C MET A 368 -37.36 -12.71 -15.77
N LEU A 369 -36.10 -13.06 -16.04
CA LEU A 369 -35.57 -13.19 -17.39
C LEU A 369 -34.95 -14.58 -17.53
N ILE A 370 -35.44 -15.36 -18.49
CA ILE A 370 -34.79 -16.59 -18.95
C ILE A 370 -34.11 -16.26 -20.27
N THR A 371 -32.80 -16.50 -20.35
CA THR A 371 -32.02 -16.23 -21.56
C THR A 371 -30.95 -17.31 -21.75
N GLU A 372 -30.30 -17.31 -22.91
CA GLU A 372 -29.29 -18.31 -23.25
C GLU A 372 -27.89 -17.79 -22.97
N GLY A 373 -27.05 -18.63 -22.37
CA GLY A 373 -25.64 -18.34 -22.14
C GLY A 373 -24.92 -18.10 -23.46
N ASN A 374 -24.46 -16.88 -23.66
CA ASN A 374 -23.52 -16.50 -24.70
C ASN A 374 -22.51 -15.52 -24.08
N GLN A 375 -21.33 -15.36 -24.67
CA GLN A 375 -20.26 -14.54 -24.11
C GLN A 375 -20.69 -13.07 -23.97
N ASP A 376 -21.55 -12.56 -24.87
CA ASP A 376 -22.17 -11.22 -24.76
C ASP A 376 -23.05 -11.04 -23.52
N LYS A 377 -23.57 -12.12 -22.91
CA LYS A 377 -24.35 -12.08 -21.66
C LYS A 377 -23.47 -11.99 -20.40
N THR A 378 -22.14 -11.93 -20.54
CA THR A 378 -21.25 -11.63 -19.43
C THR A 378 -21.37 -10.15 -19.03
N GLY A 379 -21.47 -9.85 -17.74
CA GLY A 379 -21.56 -8.48 -17.25
C GLY A 379 -22.11 -8.34 -15.83
N ASN A 380 -22.34 -7.09 -15.44
CA ASN A 380 -22.85 -6.71 -14.13
C ASN A 380 -24.37 -6.55 -14.21
N TYR A 381 -25.12 -7.39 -13.51
CA TYR A 381 -26.58 -7.38 -13.51
C TYR A 381 -27.15 -6.81 -12.20
N THR A 382 -28.16 -5.95 -12.31
CA THR A 382 -28.97 -5.47 -11.18
C THR A 382 -30.46 -5.59 -11.49
N CYS A 383 -31.29 -5.53 -10.45
CA CYS A 383 -32.74 -5.38 -10.57
C CYS A 383 -33.18 -4.12 -9.86
N LYS A 384 -34.01 -3.30 -10.50
CA LYS A 384 -34.71 -2.17 -9.88
C LYS A 384 -36.19 -2.52 -9.75
N VAL A 385 -36.75 -2.26 -8.57
CA VAL A 385 -38.19 -2.39 -8.32
C VAL A 385 -38.73 -0.99 -8.09
N LYS A 386 -39.56 -0.53 -9.03
CA LYS A 386 -40.36 0.68 -8.88
C LYS A 386 -41.73 0.30 -8.31
N THR A 387 -42.17 0.99 -7.27
CA THR A 387 -43.52 0.83 -6.71
C THR A 387 -44.13 2.19 -6.42
N VAL A 388 -45.46 2.26 -6.44
CA VAL A 388 -46.22 3.48 -6.14
C VAL A 388 -47.01 3.22 -4.87
N SER A 389 -46.65 3.94 -3.81
CA SER A 389 -47.53 4.12 -2.64
C SER A 389 -48.37 5.37 -2.84
N LEU A 390 -49.41 5.55 -2.03
CA LEU A 390 -50.53 6.49 -2.21
C LEU A 390 -50.16 7.94 -2.60
N VAL A 391 -48.96 8.42 -2.26
CA VAL A 391 -48.47 9.78 -2.56
C VAL A 391 -47.14 9.78 -3.35
N HIS A 392 -46.40 8.67 -3.40
CA HIS A 392 -44.98 8.67 -3.79
C HIS A 392 -44.53 7.44 -4.58
N ASN A 393 -43.65 7.71 -5.56
CA ASN A 393 -42.86 6.69 -6.27
C ASN A 393 -41.63 6.30 -5.43
N PHE A 394 -41.44 5.00 -5.21
CA PHE A 394 -40.23 4.45 -4.59
C PHE A 394 -39.50 3.58 -5.61
N VAL A 395 -38.16 3.65 -5.61
CA VAL A 395 -37.30 2.76 -6.40
C VAL A 395 -36.21 2.23 -5.47
N LYS A 396 -36.13 0.91 -5.30
CA LYS A 396 -34.99 0.24 -4.65
C LYS A 396 -34.28 -0.64 -5.67
N GLU A 397 -32.96 -0.67 -5.62
CA GLU A 397 -32.08 -1.46 -6.50
C GLU A 397 -31.42 -2.60 -5.72
N SER A 398 -31.15 -3.71 -6.41
CA SER A 398 -30.44 -4.87 -5.86
C SER A 398 -28.94 -4.64 -5.76
N GLU A 399 -28.27 -5.49 -5.00
CA GLU A 399 -26.84 -5.69 -5.16
C GLU A 399 -26.51 -6.19 -6.58
N THR A 400 -25.30 -5.90 -7.04
CA THR A 400 -24.82 -6.24 -8.38
C THR A 400 -24.34 -7.69 -8.42
N VAL A 401 -24.92 -8.49 -9.31
CA VAL A 401 -24.48 -9.87 -9.55
C VAL A 401 -23.63 -9.92 -10.81
N VAL A 402 -22.38 -10.36 -10.68
CA VAL A 402 -21.43 -10.48 -11.80
C VAL A 402 -21.65 -11.81 -12.51
N VAL A 403 -22.37 -11.77 -13.62
CA VAL A 403 -22.69 -12.94 -14.45
C VAL A 403 -21.53 -13.19 -15.41
N LYS A 404 -20.95 -14.39 -15.39
CA LYS A 404 -19.86 -14.81 -16.30
C LYS A 404 -20.23 -16.11 -16.99
N VAL A 405 -20.33 -16.10 -18.32
CA VAL A 405 -20.64 -17.29 -19.11
C VAL A 405 -19.34 -18.01 -19.50
N LYS A 406 -19.21 -19.27 -19.10
CA LYS A 406 -18.04 -20.11 -19.36
C LYS A 406 -18.14 -20.79 -20.73
N VAL A 407 -17.01 -20.88 -21.43
CA VAL A 407 -16.83 -21.69 -22.65
C VAL A 407 -16.28 -23.06 -22.24
N TYR A 408 -16.81 -24.14 -22.80
CA TYR A 408 -16.25 -25.49 -22.60
C TYR A 408 -14.86 -25.61 -23.25
N PRO A 409 -13.95 -26.45 -22.74
CA PRO A 409 -12.65 -26.65 -23.37
C PRO A 409 -12.81 -27.29 -24.75
N THR A 410 -12.04 -26.82 -25.73
CA THR A 410 -11.85 -27.54 -27.00
C THR A 410 -11.07 -28.83 -26.77
N LYS A 411 -11.07 -29.72 -27.78
CA LYS A 411 -10.30 -30.97 -27.72
C LYS A 411 -8.82 -30.66 -27.42
N PRO A 412 -8.24 -31.20 -26.33
CA PRO A 412 -6.89 -30.84 -25.95
C PRO A 412 -5.85 -31.40 -26.92
N VAL A 413 -4.89 -30.55 -27.26
CA VAL A 413 -3.66 -30.86 -28.01
C VAL A 413 -2.59 -31.29 -27.01
N MET A 414 -1.76 -32.26 -27.40
CA MET A 414 -0.61 -32.73 -26.63
C MET A 414 0.70 -32.45 -27.38
N SER A 415 1.76 -32.12 -26.64
CA SER A 415 3.07 -31.76 -27.19
C SER A 415 4.19 -32.13 -26.23
N VAL A 416 5.38 -32.43 -26.75
CA VAL A 416 6.58 -32.62 -25.92
C VAL A 416 7.21 -31.25 -25.63
N VAL A 417 7.46 -30.97 -24.36
CA VAL A 417 8.15 -29.72 -23.94
C VAL A 417 9.56 -29.71 -24.53
N GLY A 418 9.93 -28.62 -25.21
CA GLY A 418 11.20 -28.53 -25.94
C GLY A 418 11.21 -29.22 -27.32
N GLY A 419 10.09 -29.79 -27.77
CA GLY A 419 9.90 -30.29 -29.14
C GLY A 419 10.74 -31.51 -29.55
N THR A 420 11.59 -32.04 -28.67
CA THR A 420 12.49 -33.16 -28.97
C THR A 420 12.28 -34.32 -28.00
N LEU A 421 12.15 -35.54 -28.53
CA LEU A 421 11.90 -36.76 -27.76
C LEU A 421 13.01 -37.78 -28.03
N ILE A 422 13.80 -38.13 -27.01
CA ILE A 422 14.79 -39.22 -27.09
C ILE A 422 14.15 -40.50 -26.54
N LEU A 423 14.07 -41.56 -27.36
CA LEU A 423 13.53 -42.85 -26.93
C LEU A 423 14.38 -43.43 -25.77
N GLY A 424 13.73 -44.07 -24.82
CA GLY A 424 14.31 -44.57 -23.58
C GLY A 424 14.42 -43.54 -22.44
N LYS A 425 14.47 -42.23 -22.72
CA LYS A 425 14.63 -41.18 -21.69
C LYS A 425 13.28 -40.57 -21.28
N SER A 426 13.18 -40.15 -20.01
CA SER A 426 12.01 -39.41 -19.50
C SER A 426 11.88 -38.05 -20.17
N PHE A 427 10.64 -37.59 -20.35
CA PHE A 427 10.30 -36.35 -21.05
C PHE A 427 9.10 -35.67 -20.39
N GLN A 428 8.83 -34.41 -20.74
CA GLN A 428 7.65 -33.69 -20.26
C GLN A 428 6.59 -33.58 -21.36
N MET A 429 5.36 -33.93 -20.99
CA MET A 429 4.18 -33.84 -21.85
C MET A 429 3.36 -32.61 -21.44
N ARG A 430 3.20 -31.66 -22.34
CA ARG A 430 2.29 -30.51 -22.19
C ARG A 430 0.94 -30.85 -22.83
N CYS A 431 -0.14 -30.56 -22.11
CA CYS A 431 -1.51 -30.61 -22.61
C CYS A 431 -2.16 -29.21 -22.57
N HIS A 432 -2.91 -28.84 -23.61
CA HIS A 432 -3.55 -27.53 -23.73
C HIS A 432 -4.81 -27.59 -24.61
N SER A 433 -5.82 -26.76 -24.31
CA SER A 433 -7.00 -26.55 -25.17
C SER A 433 -7.05 -25.09 -25.63
N GLU A 434 -7.04 -24.88 -26.97
CA GLU A 434 -7.03 -23.56 -27.64
C GLU A 434 -8.13 -22.60 -27.18
N ALA A 435 -9.27 -23.13 -26.71
CA ALA A 435 -10.33 -22.36 -26.09
C ALA A 435 -10.93 -23.12 -24.91
N GLY A 436 -11.50 -22.36 -23.96
CA GLY A 436 -12.12 -22.86 -22.74
C GLY A 436 -11.94 -21.86 -21.59
N THR A 437 -12.95 -21.68 -20.76
CA THR A 437 -12.84 -20.77 -19.61
C THR A 437 -12.22 -21.47 -18.40
N LEU A 438 -11.24 -20.82 -17.79
CA LEU A 438 -10.56 -21.30 -16.58
C LEU A 438 -11.50 -21.30 -15.35
N PRO A 439 -11.27 -22.18 -14.35
CA PRO A 439 -10.20 -23.18 -14.29
C PRO A 439 -10.51 -24.44 -15.11
N ILE A 440 -9.50 -25.00 -15.77
CA ILE A 440 -9.60 -26.28 -16.52
C ILE A 440 -8.76 -27.34 -15.80
N THR A 441 -9.38 -28.46 -15.47
CA THR A 441 -8.68 -29.67 -15.04
C THR A 441 -8.25 -30.45 -16.27
N TYR A 442 -6.94 -30.63 -16.42
CA TYR A 442 -6.35 -31.54 -17.40
C TYR A 442 -5.94 -32.84 -16.70
N LYS A 443 -6.16 -33.98 -17.33
CA LYS A 443 -5.80 -35.30 -16.81
C LYS A 443 -5.14 -36.15 -17.89
N LEU A 444 -3.89 -36.54 -17.68
CA LEU A 444 -3.10 -37.32 -18.64
C LEU A 444 -3.09 -38.81 -18.26
N PHE A 445 -3.46 -39.63 -19.24
CA PHE A 445 -3.34 -41.07 -19.22
C PHE A 445 -2.22 -41.52 -20.17
N GLY A 446 -1.54 -42.63 -19.88
CA GLY A 446 -0.48 -43.16 -20.74
C GLY A 446 0.07 -44.53 -20.31
N PRO A 447 1.16 -45.00 -20.95
CA PRO A 447 1.81 -46.28 -20.64
C PRO A 447 2.27 -46.37 -19.16
N ARG A 448 2.31 -47.60 -18.63
CA ARG A 448 2.66 -47.90 -17.21
C ARG A 448 1.73 -47.20 -16.22
N ASP A 449 0.43 -47.27 -16.50
CA ASP A 449 -0.67 -46.79 -15.65
C ASP A 449 -0.56 -45.31 -15.22
N LEU A 450 0.11 -44.49 -16.05
CA LEU A 450 0.19 -43.04 -15.88
C LEU A 450 -1.23 -42.45 -15.85
N ASN A 451 -1.52 -41.66 -14.83
CA ASN A 451 -2.89 -41.26 -14.46
C ASN A 451 -2.87 -39.93 -13.66
N GLU A 452 -2.06 -38.96 -14.10
CA GLU A 452 -1.85 -37.68 -13.41
C GLU A 452 -2.94 -36.65 -13.73
N LYS A 453 -3.19 -35.71 -12.81
CA LYS A 453 -4.08 -34.54 -13.02
C LYS A 453 -3.37 -33.21 -12.67
N ARG A 454 -3.67 -32.16 -13.43
CA ARG A 454 -3.23 -30.78 -13.21
C ARG A 454 -4.43 -29.84 -13.34
N LEU A 455 -4.51 -28.84 -12.47
CA LEU A 455 -5.53 -27.78 -12.53
C LEU A 455 -4.86 -26.51 -13.03
N VAL A 456 -5.30 -26.00 -14.17
CA VAL A 456 -4.88 -24.70 -14.72
C VAL A 456 -5.93 -23.68 -14.31
N SER A 457 -5.54 -22.66 -13.54
CA SER A 457 -6.46 -21.67 -12.95
C SER A 457 -6.23 -20.25 -13.43
N LYS A 458 -5.00 -19.90 -13.85
CA LYS A 458 -4.63 -18.58 -14.35
C LYS A 458 -4.17 -18.63 -15.81
N PRO A 459 -4.31 -17.53 -16.58
CA PRO A 459 -3.63 -17.38 -17.86
C PRO A 459 -2.11 -17.57 -17.69
N GLY A 460 -1.48 -18.31 -18.60
CA GLY A 460 -0.04 -18.61 -18.55
C GLY A 460 0.37 -19.82 -17.68
N GLU A 461 -0.54 -20.41 -16.89
CA GLU A 461 -0.28 -21.71 -16.24
C GLU A 461 -0.43 -22.85 -17.28
N GLU A 462 0.56 -23.73 -17.38
CA GLU A 462 0.55 -24.86 -18.34
C GLU A 462 0.33 -26.21 -17.65
N ALA A 463 -0.49 -27.09 -18.24
CA ALA A 463 -0.67 -28.46 -17.75
C ALA A 463 0.47 -29.37 -18.26
N ILE A 464 1.61 -29.30 -17.57
CA ILE A 464 2.78 -30.13 -17.82
C ILE A 464 2.76 -31.36 -16.90
N PHE A 465 3.12 -32.52 -17.46
CA PHE A 465 3.14 -33.83 -16.82
C PHE A 465 4.50 -34.51 -17.07
N ASN A 466 5.01 -35.25 -16.09
CA ASN A 466 6.26 -35.99 -16.24
C ASN A 466 5.98 -37.39 -16.83
N ALA A 467 6.47 -37.64 -18.04
CA ALA A 467 6.33 -38.92 -18.72
C ALA A 467 7.63 -39.76 -18.61
N SER A 468 7.48 -41.01 -18.20
CA SER A 468 8.57 -41.99 -18.18
C SER A 468 8.95 -42.41 -19.60
N GLY A 469 10.24 -42.72 -19.83
CA GLY A 469 10.75 -42.98 -21.19
C GLY A 469 10.11 -44.16 -21.89
N ILE A 470 9.71 -43.97 -23.15
CA ILE A 470 9.07 -44.99 -24.00
C ILE A 470 10.08 -45.71 -24.88
N ARG A 471 9.77 -46.93 -25.32
CA ARG A 471 10.71 -47.76 -26.11
C ARG A 471 10.50 -47.64 -27.61
N ASP A 472 9.28 -47.36 -28.04
CA ASP A 472 8.91 -47.27 -29.45
C ASP A 472 8.04 -46.03 -29.69
N SER A 473 8.16 -45.38 -30.84
CA SER A 473 7.39 -44.15 -31.14
C SER A 473 5.87 -44.40 -31.22
N SER A 474 5.43 -45.64 -31.44
CA SER A 474 4.02 -46.02 -31.37
C SER A 474 3.44 -45.98 -29.95
N ASP A 475 4.26 -46.02 -28.88
CA ASP A 475 3.79 -45.83 -27.50
C ASP A 475 3.17 -44.44 -27.30
N LEU A 476 3.56 -43.43 -28.10
CA LEU A 476 2.95 -42.10 -28.06
C LEU A 476 1.43 -42.14 -28.35
N LYS A 477 0.99 -43.07 -29.20
CA LYS A 477 -0.45 -43.26 -29.53
C LYS A 477 -1.29 -43.74 -28.35
N LYS A 478 -0.66 -44.17 -27.25
CA LYS A 478 -1.30 -44.62 -26.01
C LYS A 478 -1.54 -43.47 -25.02
N PHE A 479 -1.00 -42.27 -25.26
CA PHE A 479 -1.26 -41.10 -24.43
C PHE A 479 -2.60 -40.46 -24.79
N ILE A 480 -3.37 -40.11 -23.77
CA ILE A 480 -4.70 -39.51 -23.87
C ILE A 480 -4.80 -38.41 -22.81
N CYS A 481 -5.15 -37.18 -23.20
CA CYS A 481 -5.40 -36.09 -22.26
C CYS A 481 -6.90 -35.77 -22.22
N HIS A 482 -7.47 -35.69 -21.02
CA HIS A 482 -8.85 -35.25 -20.78
C HIS A 482 -8.84 -33.81 -20.28
N ALA A 483 -9.60 -32.92 -20.91
CA ALA A 483 -9.81 -31.54 -20.46
C ALA A 483 -11.25 -31.38 -19.95
N ASN A 484 -11.43 -30.78 -18.77
CA ASN A 484 -12.76 -30.47 -18.23
C ASN A 484 -12.78 -29.22 -17.33
N ASN A 485 -13.79 -28.36 -17.48
CA ASN A 485 -14.10 -27.24 -16.59
C ASN A 485 -15.53 -27.27 -16.01
N SER A 486 -16.26 -28.39 -16.16
CA SER A 486 -17.64 -28.54 -15.73
C SER A 486 -17.89 -29.89 -15.07
N GLN A 487 -18.39 -29.89 -13.84
CA GLN A 487 -18.76 -31.12 -13.11
C GLN A 487 -19.99 -31.83 -13.70
N PHE A 488 -20.73 -31.18 -14.60
CA PHE A 488 -21.98 -31.67 -15.19
C PHE A 488 -21.82 -32.21 -16.63
N MET A 489 -20.62 -32.12 -17.21
CA MET A 489 -20.34 -32.58 -18.58
C MET A 489 -19.19 -33.59 -18.58
N ALA A 490 -19.21 -34.50 -19.57
CA ALA A 490 -18.11 -35.41 -19.80
C ALA A 490 -16.83 -34.63 -20.22
N PRO A 491 -15.63 -35.09 -19.81
CA PRO A 491 -14.38 -34.48 -20.25
C PRO A 491 -14.21 -34.58 -21.77
N VAL A 492 -13.63 -33.55 -22.38
CA VAL A 492 -13.27 -33.58 -23.80
C VAL A 492 -11.93 -34.29 -23.97
N VAL A 493 -11.88 -35.28 -24.86
CA VAL A 493 -10.77 -36.25 -24.95
C VAL A 493 -9.85 -35.94 -26.13
N GLY A 494 -8.61 -35.58 -25.82
CA GLY A 494 -7.50 -35.45 -26.76
C GLY A 494 -6.70 -36.76 -26.85
N SER A 495 -6.49 -37.26 -28.07
CA SER A 495 -5.57 -38.36 -28.39
C SER A 495 -4.35 -37.81 -29.12
N TRP A 496 -3.23 -38.54 -29.10
CA TRP A 496 -1.98 -38.16 -29.80
C TRP A 496 -2.12 -38.08 -31.35
N GLN A 497 -3.29 -38.39 -31.91
CA GLN A 497 -3.56 -38.41 -33.36
C GLN A 497 -3.67 -37.01 -34.00
N GLN A 498 -3.31 -35.94 -33.28
CA GLN A 498 -3.31 -34.55 -33.73
C GLN A 498 -2.01 -33.85 -33.31
N LEU A 499 -0.90 -34.30 -33.90
CA LEU A 499 0.37 -33.59 -33.85
C LEU A 499 0.36 -32.45 -34.89
N PRO A 500 0.70 -31.19 -34.52
CA PRO A 500 1.49 -30.37 -35.42
C PRO A 500 2.85 -31.05 -35.63
N PHE A 501 3.48 -30.88 -36.80
CA PHE A 501 4.67 -31.62 -37.24
C PHE A 501 5.98 -31.27 -36.48
N SER A 502 5.92 -30.80 -35.24
CA SER A 502 7.01 -30.17 -34.49
C SER A 502 7.75 -31.06 -33.49
N THR A 503 7.32 -32.31 -33.25
CA THR A 503 8.02 -33.22 -32.32
C THR A 503 9.07 -34.06 -33.06
N PHE A 504 10.35 -33.73 -32.90
CA PHE A 504 11.47 -34.48 -33.46
C PHE A 504 11.80 -35.70 -32.59
N ILE A 505 11.77 -36.90 -33.18
CA ILE A 505 11.99 -38.17 -32.47
C ILE A 505 13.40 -38.70 -32.75
N ILE A 506 14.15 -38.92 -31.67
CA ILE A 506 15.51 -39.44 -31.70
C ILE A 506 15.51 -40.87 -31.15
N GLU A 507 15.73 -41.86 -32.02
CA GLU A 507 16.09 -43.21 -31.62
C GLU A 507 17.61 -43.25 -31.31
N PRO A 508 18.03 -43.69 -30.11
CA PRO A 508 19.45 -43.89 -29.80
C PRO A 508 20.09 -44.99 -30.67
N VAL A 509 21.39 -44.88 -30.91
CA VAL A 509 22.13 -45.91 -31.65
C VAL A 509 22.21 -47.24 -30.89
N THR A 510 21.99 -48.35 -31.60
CA THR A 510 22.33 -49.70 -31.12
C THR A 510 23.83 -49.93 -31.03
N ASN A 511 24.26 -50.97 -30.31
CA ASN A 511 25.66 -51.42 -30.30
C ASN A 511 26.19 -51.65 -31.73
N PRO A 512 27.30 -51.01 -32.14
CA PRO A 512 27.82 -51.15 -33.49
C PRO A 512 28.56 -52.47 -33.70
N VAL A 513 28.55 -52.95 -34.94
CA VAL A 513 29.34 -54.08 -35.41
C VAL A 513 30.45 -53.54 -36.31
N LEU A 514 31.69 -53.96 -36.05
CA LEU A 514 32.85 -53.67 -36.89
C LEU A 514 33.13 -54.87 -37.81
N ILE A 515 33.29 -54.60 -39.11
CA ILE A 515 33.56 -55.58 -40.16
C ILE A 515 34.80 -55.12 -40.93
N ILE A 516 35.64 -56.07 -41.33
CA ILE A 516 36.84 -55.82 -42.15
C ILE A 516 36.55 -56.29 -43.59
N GLY A 517 36.78 -55.44 -44.58
CA GLY A 517 36.53 -55.77 -46.00
C GLY A 517 37.48 -56.81 -46.63
N SER A 518 38.54 -57.21 -45.91
CA SER A 518 39.57 -58.16 -46.37
C SER A 518 39.42 -59.54 -45.72
N SER A 519 39.51 -60.60 -46.53
CA SER A 519 39.32 -62.01 -46.15
C SER A 519 39.87 -62.37 -44.76
N MET A 520 38.96 -62.63 -43.82
CA MET A 520 39.22 -63.15 -42.46
C MET A 520 40.35 -62.45 -41.68
N GLY A 521 40.53 -61.13 -41.90
CA GLY A 521 41.50 -60.30 -41.17
C GLY A 521 42.97 -60.51 -41.54
N ASP A 522 43.26 -61.32 -42.58
CA ASP A 522 44.59 -61.84 -42.87
C ASP A 522 45.26 -61.10 -44.05
N VAL A 523 45.76 -59.90 -43.74
CA VAL A 523 46.14 -58.83 -44.67
C VAL A 523 47.62 -58.89 -45.03
N SER A 524 48.00 -58.74 -46.30
CA SER A 524 49.42 -58.60 -46.67
C SER A 524 49.90 -57.15 -46.58
N GLU A 525 51.16 -56.95 -46.16
CA GLU A 525 51.81 -55.63 -46.22
C GLU A 525 51.68 -55.00 -47.62
N GLY A 526 51.34 -53.70 -47.66
CA GLY A 526 51.10 -52.95 -48.89
C GLY A 526 49.69 -53.09 -49.48
N GLN A 527 48.79 -53.86 -48.86
CA GLN A 527 47.35 -53.81 -49.17
C GLN A 527 46.65 -52.71 -48.35
N ASP A 528 45.50 -52.26 -48.84
CA ASP A 528 44.60 -51.36 -48.12
C ASP A 528 43.51 -52.15 -47.38
N VAL A 529 43.03 -51.62 -46.25
CA VAL A 529 42.04 -52.29 -45.40
C VAL A 529 40.89 -51.35 -45.04
N THR A 530 39.69 -51.69 -45.50
CA THR A 530 38.45 -51.01 -45.12
C THR A 530 37.91 -51.57 -43.80
N LEU A 531 37.76 -50.68 -42.81
CA LEU A 531 37.10 -50.91 -41.54
C LEU A 531 35.70 -50.30 -41.59
N THR A 532 34.69 -51.15 -41.78
CA THR A 532 33.29 -50.73 -41.90
C THR A 532 32.56 -50.94 -40.58
N CYS A 533 32.02 -49.87 -40.01
CA CYS A 533 31.29 -49.89 -38.75
C CYS A 533 29.81 -49.62 -39.02
N SER A 534 28.89 -50.44 -38.48
CA SER A 534 27.44 -50.27 -38.69
C SER A 534 26.61 -50.54 -37.45
N VAL A 535 25.49 -49.82 -37.33
CA VAL A 535 24.44 -50.00 -36.31
C VAL A 535 23.15 -50.53 -36.97
N GLN A 536 22.28 -51.18 -36.20
CA GLN A 536 20.99 -51.68 -36.69
C GLN A 536 19.87 -50.62 -36.62
N LYS A 537 19.97 -49.71 -35.64
CA LYS A 537 18.99 -48.63 -35.37
C LYS A 537 19.70 -47.35 -34.93
N GLY A 538 19.00 -46.22 -35.08
CA GLY A 538 19.41 -44.90 -34.63
C GLY A 538 18.93 -43.79 -35.58
N THR A 539 18.51 -42.64 -35.06
CA THR A 539 18.21 -41.45 -35.88
C THR A 539 19.49 -40.92 -36.53
N LEU A 540 19.43 -40.60 -37.82
CA LEU A 540 20.54 -40.04 -38.60
C LEU A 540 20.72 -38.53 -38.30
N PRO A 541 21.93 -37.97 -38.51
CA PRO A 541 23.16 -38.65 -38.89
C PRO A 541 23.86 -39.34 -37.70
N VAL A 542 24.78 -40.27 -38.01
CA VAL A 542 25.54 -41.04 -37.01
C VAL A 542 27.04 -40.72 -37.14
N ASN A 543 27.69 -40.35 -36.04
CA ASN A 543 29.14 -40.27 -35.96
C ASN A 543 29.72 -41.66 -35.67
N PHE A 544 30.61 -42.11 -36.54
CA PHE A 544 31.44 -43.29 -36.36
C PHE A 544 32.89 -42.88 -36.09
N THR A 545 33.46 -43.41 -35.02
CA THR A 545 34.85 -43.16 -34.61
C THR A 545 35.60 -44.48 -34.45
N TRP A 546 36.74 -44.63 -35.12
CA TRP A 546 37.55 -45.85 -35.13
C TRP A 546 38.76 -45.73 -34.22
N TYR A 547 39.11 -46.82 -33.53
CA TYR A 547 40.22 -46.88 -32.58
C TYR A 547 41.09 -48.12 -32.82
N HIS A 548 42.38 -47.99 -32.51
CA HIS A 548 43.31 -49.12 -32.37
C HIS A 548 43.58 -49.35 -30.88
N THR A 549 43.57 -50.60 -30.41
CA THR A 549 43.68 -50.93 -28.98
C THR A 549 45.04 -50.60 -28.34
N GLN A 550 46.01 -50.14 -29.13
CA GLN A 550 47.35 -49.71 -28.67
C GLN A 550 47.64 -48.24 -29.01
N LYS A 551 46.62 -47.43 -29.33
CA LYS A 551 46.73 -45.98 -29.53
C LYS A 551 45.69 -45.27 -28.68
N GLU A 552 46.11 -44.19 -28.02
CA GLU A 552 45.23 -43.41 -27.13
C GLU A 552 44.27 -42.52 -27.94
N SER A 553 44.71 -42.01 -29.08
CA SER A 553 43.89 -41.21 -30.00
C SER A 553 43.02 -42.07 -30.94
N PRO A 554 41.84 -41.56 -31.35
CA PRO A 554 41.09 -42.17 -32.45
C PRO A 554 41.89 -42.12 -33.76
N LEU A 555 41.66 -43.10 -34.62
CA LEU A 555 42.23 -43.20 -35.96
C LEU A 555 41.52 -42.25 -36.94
N ASN A 556 40.20 -42.16 -36.81
CA ASN A 556 39.32 -41.28 -37.57
C ASN A 556 38.01 -41.08 -36.78
N SER A 557 37.36 -39.94 -36.94
CA SER A 557 36.00 -39.65 -36.44
C SER A 557 35.25 -38.93 -37.56
N GLN A 558 34.12 -39.48 -37.99
CA GLN A 558 33.38 -38.94 -39.13
C GLN A 558 31.88 -39.22 -38.99
N THR A 559 31.08 -38.19 -39.28
CA THR A 559 29.63 -38.25 -39.32
C THR A 559 29.13 -38.65 -40.72
N PHE A 560 28.15 -39.55 -40.78
CA PHE A 560 27.56 -40.06 -42.00
C PHE A 560 26.02 -40.01 -41.91
N ASP A 561 25.36 -39.69 -43.02
CA ASP A 561 23.90 -39.79 -43.21
C ASP A 561 23.44 -41.25 -43.48
N SER A 562 24.06 -42.21 -42.79
CA SER A 562 23.83 -43.64 -42.95
C SER A 562 24.08 -44.39 -41.65
N LEU A 563 23.39 -45.52 -41.44
CA LEU A 563 23.60 -46.43 -40.31
C LEU A 563 24.93 -47.22 -40.39
N GLN A 564 25.80 -46.85 -41.33
CA GLN A 564 27.10 -47.45 -41.58
C GLN A 564 28.08 -46.38 -42.05
N GLY A 565 29.29 -46.39 -41.49
CA GLY A 565 30.44 -45.62 -41.96
C GLY A 565 31.60 -46.54 -42.32
N SER A 566 32.57 -46.05 -43.09
CA SER A 566 33.80 -46.80 -43.41
C SER A 566 35.04 -45.93 -43.32
N TYR A 567 36.13 -46.49 -42.81
CA TYR A 567 37.46 -45.88 -42.75
C TYR A 567 38.49 -46.80 -43.41
N ILE A 568 39.41 -46.27 -44.20
CA ILE A 568 40.41 -47.06 -44.94
C ILE A 568 41.80 -46.82 -44.36
N ILE A 569 42.47 -47.90 -43.97
CA ILE A 569 43.89 -47.91 -43.63
C ILE A 569 44.66 -48.23 -44.92
N TYR A 570 45.30 -47.21 -45.49
CA TYR A 570 46.10 -47.36 -46.71
C TYR A 570 47.50 -47.92 -46.42
N ASN A 571 48.04 -48.71 -47.36
CA ASN A 571 49.41 -49.23 -47.37
C ASN A 571 49.81 -49.86 -46.02
N VAL A 572 49.12 -50.94 -45.65
CA VAL A 572 49.27 -51.60 -44.35
C VAL A 572 50.71 -52.07 -44.09
N LYS A 573 51.17 -51.87 -42.84
CA LYS A 573 52.51 -52.20 -42.31
C LYS A 573 52.38 -53.02 -41.04
N GLY A 574 53.48 -53.65 -40.59
CA GLY A 574 53.51 -54.44 -39.35
C GLY A 574 52.91 -53.73 -38.13
N ASP A 575 53.10 -52.41 -38.00
CA ASP A 575 52.62 -51.60 -36.87
C ASP A 575 51.09 -51.37 -36.86
N HIS A 576 50.39 -51.82 -37.91
CA HIS A 576 48.92 -51.87 -37.99
C HIS A 576 48.36 -53.25 -37.57
N LYS A 577 49.20 -54.13 -37.03
CA LYS A 577 48.77 -55.40 -36.43
C LYS A 577 48.28 -55.16 -35.00
N GLY A 578 46.99 -55.36 -34.77
CA GLY A 578 46.41 -55.30 -33.43
C GLY A 578 44.90 -55.43 -33.41
N GLY A 579 44.29 -54.99 -32.31
CA GLY A 579 42.85 -54.96 -32.14
C GLY A 579 42.27 -53.62 -32.59
N TYR A 580 41.12 -53.67 -33.24
CA TYR A 580 40.39 -52.50 -33.70
C TYR A 580 38.95 -52.56 -33.18
N TYR A 581 38.39 -51.41 -32.82
CA TYR A 581 36.98 -51.27 -32.48
C TYR A 581 36.47 -49.92 -32.99
N CYS A 582 35.16 -49.79 -33.13
CA CYS A 582 34.51 -48.52 -33.40
C CYS A 582 33.57 -48.11 -32.25
N VAL A 583 33.30 -46.81 -32.18
CA VAL A 583 32.29 -46.20 -31.33
C VAL A 583 31.31 -45.46 -32.24
N SER A 584 30.01 -45.67 -32.04
CA SER A 584 28.94 -44.95 -32.73
C SER A 584 28.20 -44.04 -31.75
N ASN A 585 27.84 -42.83 -32.18
CA ASN A 585 26.99 -41.90 -31.43
C ASN A 585 26.08 -41.11 -32.39
N ASN A 586 24.94 -40.64 -31.90
CA ASN A 586 24.04 -39.74 -32.63
C ASN A 586 23.46 -38.67 -31.68
N LEU A 587 22.41 -37.96 -32.12
CA LEU A 587 21.76 -36.89 -31.35
C LEU A 587 21.16 -37.34 -29.99
N ALA A 588 21.06 -38.65 -29.69
CA ALA A 588 20.69 -39.12 -28.35
C ALA A 588 21.80 -38.94 -27.30
N ASN A 589 23.02 -38.66 -27.77
CA ASN A 589 24.28 -38.59 -27.03
C ASN A 589 24.53 -39.81 -26.14
N GLU A 590 24.44 -41.00 -26.73
CA GLU A 590 24.71 -42.29 -26.10
C GLU A 590 25.69 -43.11 -26.92
N ALA A 591 26.99 -42.83 -26.76
CA ALA A 591 28.05 -43.56 -27.41
C ALA A 591 28.01 -45.07 -27.08
N LYS A 592 27.95 -45.92 -28.10
CA LYS A 592 28.04 -47.40 -27.98
C LYS A 592 29.31 -47.90 -28.67
N ARG A 593 29.93 -48.95 -28.13
CA ARG A 593 31.21 -49.52 -28.61
C ARG A 593 31.00 -50.90 -29.24
N SER A 594 31.76 -51.19 -30.30
CA SER A 594 31.76 -52.53 -30.92
C SER A 594 32.57 -53.55 -30.11
N SER A 595 32.43 -54.82 -30.46
CA SER A 595 33.45 -55.82 -30.18
C SER A 595 34.79 -55.43 -30.82
N ILE A 596 35.89 -55.98 -30.29
CA ILE A 596 37.23 -55.82 -30.87
C ILE A 596 37.43 -56.87 -31.96
N VAL A 597 37.93 -56.45 -33.12
CA VAL A 597 38.33 -57.34 -34.23
C VAL A 597 39.85 -57.26 -34.40
N MET A 598 40.51 -58.41 -34.57
CA MET A 598 41.98 -58.49 -34.71
C MET A 598 42.40 -58.49 -36.18
N ILE A 599 43.50 -57.79 -36.50
CA ILE A 599 44.10 -57.78 -37.84
C ILE A 599 45.49 -58.43 -37.78
N THR A 600 45.73 -59.43 -38.66
CA THR A 600 47.03 -60.06 -38.83
C THR A 600 47.71 -59.56 -40.09
N VAL A 601 48.87 -58.90 -39.94
CA VAL A 601 49.67 -58.40 -41.06
C VAL A 601 50.71 -59.44 -41.47
N LYS A 602 50.56 -59.97 -42.68
CA LYS A 602 51.44 -60.91 -43.36
C LYS A 602 52.53 -60.18 -44.13
N LEU A 603 53.78 -60.61 -43.96
CA LEU A 603 54.93 -60.08 -44.72
C LEU A 603 54.68 -60.14 -46.24
N ALA A 604 54.99 -59.07 -46.98
CA ALA A 604 54.64 -58.92 -48.39
C ALA A 604 55.13 -60.08 -49.29
N GLY A 605 54.35 -60.45 -50.31
CA GLY A 605 54.65 -61.58 -51.19
C GLY A 605 56.02 -61.49 -51.87
N TRP A 606 56.43 -60.30 -52.32
CA TRP A 606 57.75 -60.08 -52.92
C TRP A 606 58.90 -60.26 -51.93
N LYS A 607 58.75 -59.82 -50.66
CA LYS A 607 59.73 -60.08 -49.59
C LYS A 607 59.89 -61.59 -49.33
N ARG A 608 58.79 -62.36 -49.34
CA ARG A 608 58.83 -63.83 -49.25
C ARG A 608 59.54 -64.46 -50.44
N GLY A 609 59.27 -63.96 -51.65
CA GLY A 609 59.96 -64.38 -52.88
C GLY A 609 61.47 -64.13 -52.81
N LEU A 610 61.88 -62.98 -52.28
CA LEU A 610 63.29 -62.60 -52.12
C LEU A 610 64.02 -63.54 -51.13
N ILE A 611 63.38 -63.88 -50.00
CA ILE A 611 63.87 -64.91 -49.07
C ILE A 611 63.93 -66.29 -49.74
N GLY A 612 62.90 -66.67 -50.50
CA GLY A 612 62.87 -67.95 -51.23
C GLY A 612 63.99 -68.07 -52.27
N VAL A 613 64.23 -67.01 -53.07
CA VAL A 613 65.34 -66.93 -54.02
C VAL A 613 66.69 -67.00 -53.32
N LEU A 614 66.87 -66.31 -52.19
CA LEU A 614 68.09 -66.38 -51.39
C LEU A 614 68.34 -67.83 -50.90
N CYS A 615 67.33 -68.51 -50.38
CA CYS A 615 67.43 -69.91 -49.97
C CYS A 615 67.74 -70.85 -51.15
N ILE A 616 67.14 -70.63 -52.33
CA ILE A 616 67.44 -71.41 -53.55
C ILE A 616 68.88 -71.16 -54.02
N LEU A 617 69.36 -69.92 -54.00
CA LEU A 617 70.75 -69.58 -54.34
C LEU A 617 71.76 -70.21 -53.36
N LEU A 618 71.46 -70.21 -52.06
CA LEU A 618 72.27 -70.89 -51.04
C LEU A 618 72.31 -72.41 -51.29
N MET A 619 71.17 -73.03 -51.61
CA MET A 619 71.10 -74.46 -51.95
C MET A 619 71.87 -74.78 -53.24
N LEU A 620 71.79 -73.94 -54.28
CA LEU A 620 72.55 -74.11 -55.52
C LEU A 620 74.06 -73.95 -55.30
N ALA A 621 74.48 -73.00 -54.47
CA ALA A 621 75.88 -72.84 -54.06
C ALA A 621 76.39 -74.06 -53.28
N LEU A 622 75.56 -74.61 -52.38
CA LEU A 622 75.87 -75.84 -51.64
C LEU A 622 76.02 -77.05 -52.59
N ILE A 623 75.12 -77.19 -53.57
CA ILE A 623 75.17 -78.24 -54.60
C ILE A 623 76.43 -78.09 -55.48
N LEU A 624 76.80 -76.88 -55.87
CA LEU A 624 78.04 -76.59 -56.60
C LEU A 624 79.29 -76.99 -55.79
N PHE A 625 79.33 -76.63 -54.51
CA PHE A 625 80.41 -77.01 -53.59
C PHE A 625 80.54 -78.54 -53.44
N ILE A 626 79.41 -79.24 -53.29
CA ILE A 626 79.35 -80.71 -53.25
C ILE A 626 79.79 -81.32 -54.59
N ALA A 627 79.38 -80.75 -55.73
CA ALA A 627 79.77 -81.24 -57.05
C ALA A 627 81.27 -81.09 -57.33
N LEU A 628 81.87 -79.96 -56.93
CA LEU A 628 83.31 -79.73 -57.01
C LEU A 628 84.09 -80.73 -56.15
N LYS A 629 83.65 -80.98 -54.90
CA LYS A 629 84.20 -82.05 -54.04
C LYS A 629 84.08 -83.44 -54.70
N LYS A 630 82.92 -83.77 -55.30
CA LYS A 630 82.64 -85.09 -55.89
C LYS A 630 83.42 -85.37 -57.17
N LYS A 631 83.67 -84.34 -58.00
CA LYS A 631 84.48 -84.47 -59.23
C LYS A 631 85.94 -84.84 -58.96
N SER A 632 86.45 -84.57 -57.75
CA SER A 632 87.81 -84.91 -57.33
C SER A 632 88.02 -86.38 -56.92
N LEU A 633 86.96 -87.18 -56.72
CA LEU A 633 87.03 -88.41 -55.90
C LEU A 633 86.51 -89.71 -56.53
N LEU A 634 86.06 -89.72 -57.79
CA LEU A 634 85.51 -90.93 -58.44
C LEU A 634 86.17 -91.33 -59.78
N HIS A 635 87.46 -91.06 -59.95
CA HIS A 635 88.22 -91.44 -61.16
C HIS A 635 88.76 -92.90 -61.11
N PHE A 636 88.06 -93.88 -60.52
CA PHE A 636 88.62 -95.26 -60.40
C PHE A 636 87.62 -96.45 -60.48
N LYS A 637 87.63 -97.12 -61.65
CA LYS A 637 87.29 -98.54 -61.93
C LYS A 637 85.85 -99.06 -61.71
N ARG A 638 85.64 -100.35 -62.05
CA ARG A 638 84.47 -100.89 -62.79
C ARG A 638 84.29 -102.41 -62.65
N LYS A 639 83.03 -102.89 -62.51
CA LYS A 639 82.49 -104.28 -62.71
C LYS A 639 83.01 -105.44 -61.82
N ARG A 640 82.07 -106.21 -61.22
CA ARG A 640 81.65 -107.57 -61.70
C ARG A 640 80.28 -107.99 -61.12
N THR A 641 79.78 -109.17 -61.49
CA THR A 641 78.47 -109.79 -61.18
C THR A 641 78.59 -110.83 -60.02
N ASP A 642 77.59 -111.60 -59.54
CA ASP A 642 76.29 -112.05 -60.09
C ASP A 642 75.32 -112.66 -59.03
N LYS A 643 74.13 -113.13 -59.48
CA LYS A 643 73.27 -114.24 -58.97
C LYS A 643 71.85 -113.90 -58.41
N LEU A 644 70.89 -114.81 -58.72
CA LEU A 644 69.43 -114.71 -58.54
C LEU A 644 68.88 -115.13 -57.16
N SER A 645 67.72 -114.55 -56.79
CA SER A 645 66.60 -115.25 -56.12
C SER A 645 65.24 -114.68 -56.60
N VAL A 646 64.09 -115.14 -56.06
CA VAL A 646 62.88 -115.41 -56.87
C VAL A 646 61.52 -115.19 -56.12
N LYS A 647 60.44 -114.89 -56.87
CA LYS A 647 58.98 -114.81 -56.51
C LYS A 647 58.52 -113.63 -55.61
N SER A 648 57.21 -113.31 -55.48
CA SER A 648 56.11 -113.14 -56.48
C SER A 648 54.78 -112.71 -55.81
N ALA A 649 54.00 -111.83 -56.47
CA ALA A 649 52.52 -111.73 -56.46
C ALA A 649 51.69 -111.47 -55.16
N SER A 650 50.99 -110.33 -55.17
CA SER A 650 49.51 -110.18 -55.02
C SER A 650 48.76 -110.38 -53.67
N THR A 651 47.74 -109.52 -53.51
CA THR A 651 46.41 -109.71 -52.85
C THR A 651 46.19 -109.65 -51.33
N LYS A 652 45.28 -108.72 -50.95
CA LYS A 652 44.05 -108.91 -50.12
C LYS A 652 44.11 -108.94 -48.56
N MET A 653 43.64 -107.83 -47.97
CA MET A 653 42.59 -107.70 -46.91
C MET A 653 42.38 -108.81 -45.85
N GLU A 654 42.45 -108.41 -44.55
CA GLU A 654 41.44 -108.56 -43.45
C GLU A 654 41.98 -107.77 -42.22
N ARG A 655 41.30 -106.91 -41.42
CA ARG A 655 40.01 -106.82 -40.67
C ARG A 655 40.04 -107.50 -39.28
N LEU A 656 39.23 -106.95 -38.35
CA LEU A 656 38.91 -107.42 -36.97
C LEU A 656 40.05 -107.22 -35.94
N SER A 657 39.80 -107.04 -34.64
CA SER A 657 38.56 -106.84 -33.84
C SER A 657 38.84 -105.76 -32.76
N LEU A 658 38.00 -105.36 -31.79
CA LEU A 658 36.63 -105.65 -31.28
C LEU A 658 36.12 -104.27 -30.70
N THR A 659 34.94 -103.97 -30.12
CA THR A 659 33.78 -104.70 -29.54
C THR A 659 32.51 -103.82 -29.71
N GLN A 660 31.35 -104.26 -29.19
CA GLN A 660 30.04 -103.59 -29.32
C GLN A 660 29.16 -103.84 -28.06
N ALA A 661 27.95 -103.27 -28.04
CA ALA A 661 26.82 -103.33 -27.09
C ALA A 661 26.79 -102.17 -26.08
N GLU A 662 25.78 -101.28 -25.98
CA GLU A 662 24.30 -101.30 -26.16
C GLU A 662 23.51 -101.72 -24.90
N VAL A 663 22.68 -100.80 -24.36
CA VAL A 663 21.28 -101.01 -23.93
C VAL A 663 20.49 -99.69 -24.02
N ASN A 664 19.44 -99.70 -24.86
CA ASN A 664 18.15 -98.98 -24.92
C ASN A 664 17.89 -97.58 -24.31
N GLU A 665 17.31 -96.70 -25.15
CA GLU A 665 16.09 -95.83 -25.06
C GLU A 665 15.51 -95.41 -23.67
N ALA A 666 14.86 -94.24 -23.49
CA ALA A 666 14.13 -93.39 -24.45
C ALA A 666 13.97 -91.88 -24.04
N ALA A 667 13.33 -91.09 -24.93
CA ALA A 667 12.57 -89.83 -24.69
C ALA A 667 13.26 -88.44 -24.54
N ASN A 668 13.21 -87.67 -25.65
CA ASN A 668 12.92 -86.22 -25.78
C ASN A 668 13.64 -85.10 -24.97
N VAL A 669 14.79 -84.65 -25.52
CA VAL A 669 14.94 -83.32 -26.20
C VAL A 669 14.89 -81.99 -25.37
N THR A 670 16.09 -81.54 -24.94
CA THR A 670 16.63 -80.13 -24.91
C THR A 670 16.01 -79.03 -23.99
N PRO A 671 16.73 -77.89 -23.72
CA PRO A 671 18.10 -77.48 -24.12
C PRO A 671 19.07 -76.98 -23.01
N GLY A 672 20.37 -77.24 -23.23
CA GLY A 672 21.45 -76.21 -23.19
C GLY A 672 21.79 -75.40 -21.93
N MET A 673 22.76 -75.87 -21.14
CA MET A 673 23.76 -75.03 -20.43
C MET A 673 25.04 -74.90 -21.31
N MET A 674 26.10 -74.11 -21.04
CA MET A 674 26.83 -73.87 -19.77
C MET A 674 27.88 -72.73 -19.89
N GLY A 675 28.27 -72.12 -18.76
CA GLY A 675 29.51 -71.30 -18.60
C GLY A 675 29.35 -70.20 -17.54
N LYS A 676 29.59 -70.46 -16.24
CA LYS A 676 30.87 -70.29 -15.51
C LYS A 676 31.50 -68.90 -15.67
N SER A 677 31.88 -68.15 -14.63
CA SER A 677 31.88 -68.35 -13.15
C SER A 677 31.98 -66.94 -12.49
N VAL A 678 32.15 -66.66 -11.18
CA VAL A 678 32.79 -67.30 -10.00
C VAL A 678 32.07 -66.83 -8.71
N TRP A 679 32.24 -67.55 -7.59
CA TRP A 679 31.96 -67.12 -6.20
C TRP A 679 33.22 -67.43 -5.33
N SER A 680 33.50 -66.88 -4.15
CA SER A 680 33.10 -65.65 -3.40
C SER A 680 33.37 -65.99 -1.92
N GLU A 681 34.06 -65.16 -1.13
CA GLU A 681 33.84 -65.20 0.33
C GLU A 681 34.28 -63.93 1.09
N HIS A 682 33.68 -63.80 2.29
CA HIS A 682 34.01 -62.96 3.44
C HIS A 682 33.51 -61.50 3.53
N VAL A 683 32.46 -61.36 4.37
CA VAL A 683 32.31 -60.41 5.50
C VAL A 683 32.39 -58.89 5.25
N SER A 684 31.30 -58.20 5.64
CA SER A 684 31.32 -56.77 6.00
C SER A 684 31.42 -56.60 7.53
N GLY A 685 32.30 -55.69 7.98
CA GLY A 685 32.39 -55.19 9.36
C GLY A 685 31.83 -53.76 9.49
N SER A 686 31.93 -53.16 10.68
CA SER A 686 31.26 -51.91 11.07
C SER A 686 32.17 -50.65 11.05
N GLU A 687 31.53 -49.51 11.26
CA GLU A 687 31.99 -48.28 11.97
C GLU A 687 32.78 -47.13 11.28
N SER A 688 32.35 -45.92 11.72
CA SER A 688 33.03 -44.60 11.86
C SER A 688 33.71 -43.88 10.68
N ASP A 689 33.16 -42.69 10.37
CA ASP A 689 33.78 -41.35 10.41
C ASP A 689 35.30 -41.18 10.13
N ASP A 690 35.67 -40.24 9.23
CA ASP A 690 36.21 -38.92 9.66
C ASP A 690 36.30 -37.84 8.54
N GLN A 691 36.70 -36.61 8.92
CA GLN A 691 36.47 -35.31 8.24
C GLN A 691 37.53 -34.76 7.24
N ILE A 692 37.21 -33.58 6.62
CA ILE A 692 38.13 -32.47 6.21
C ILE A 692 39.08 -32.77 5.00
N SER A 693 39.25 -32.01 3.90
CA SER A 693 38.96 -30.62 3.45
C SER A 693 39.70 -30.39 2.07
N VAL A 694 39.93 -29.24 1.40
CA VAL A 694 39.49 -27.81 1.34
C VAL A 694 39.76 -27.29 -0.11
N THR A 695 39.02 -26.27 -0.60
CA THR A 695 39.33 -25.35 -1.76
C THR A 695 39.54 -25.98 -3.16
N ALA A 696 39.34 -25.32 -4.32
CA ALA A 696 38.58 -24.15 -4.83
C ALA A 696 38.61 -24.25 -6.40
N THR A 697 38.17 -23.34 -7.30
CA THR A 697 37.68 -21.94 -7.30
C THR A 697 36.80 -21.72 -8.56
N GLU A 698 35.99 -20.66 -8.63
CA GLU A 698 35.23 -20.23 -9.83
C GLU A 698 35.94 -19.10 -10.60
N PRO A 699 35.79 -19.02 -11.94
CA PRO A 699 35.34 -17.75 -12.55
C PRO A 699 34.43 -17.88 -13.81
N GLN A 700 33.62 -16.83 -14.04
CA GLN A 700 32.80 -16.62 -15.25
C GLN A 700 33.61 -16.43 -16.54
N TYR A 701 33.01 -16.62 -17.73
CA TYR A 701 33.29 -15.75 -18.89
C TYR A 701 32.12 -15.58 -19.89
N LYS A 702 31.98 -14.32 -20.30
CA LYS A 702 31.09 -13.60 -21.27
C LYS A 702 30.35 -14.36 -22.39
N GLU A 703 29.16 -13.82 -22.68
CA GLU A 703 28.38 -13.95 -23.92
C GLU A 703 28.86 -12.95 -25.00
N VAL A 704 28.60 -13.20 -26.29
CA VAL A 704 29.01 -12.32 -27.42
C VAL A 704 27.90 -12.18 -28.46
N THR A 705 27.65 -10.94 -28.90
CA THR A 705 26.64 -10.58 -29.92
C THR A 705 27.27 -10.41 -31.31
N THR A 706 26.54 -10.82 -32.36
CA THR A 706 26.79 -10.37 -33.74
C THR A 706 25.47 -9.97 -34.42
N ARG A 707 25.52 -8.96 -35.29
CA ARG A 707 24.35 -8.41 -36.01
C ARG A 707 24.42 -8.70 -37.52
N GLN A 708 23.27 -9.12 -38.04
CA GLN A 708 22.59 -8.52 -39.22
C GLN A 708 23.24 -8.63 -40.61
N GLY A 709 22.41 -9.02 -41.58
CA GLY A 709 22.62 -8.87 -43.02
C GLY A 709 21.25 -8.81 -43.72
N ASP A 710 21.15 -8.01 -44.77
CA ASP A 710 19.94 -7.74 -45.58
C ASP A 710 20.33 -7.90 -47.07
N PRO A 711 19.42 -8.37 -47.95
CA PRO A 711 18.87 -7.41 -48.92
C PRO A 711 17.40 -7.63 -49.35
N ASN A 712 16.80 -6.54 -49.85
CA ASN A 712 15.55 -6.44 -50.61
C ASN A 712 15.39 -7.48 -51.75
N GLU A 713 14.14 -7.81 -52.13
CA GLU A 713 13.48 -7.21 -53.32
C GLU A 713 12.05 -7.77 -53.61
N ALA A 714 11.14 -6.85 -54.01
CA ALA A 714 9.87 -7.04 -54.73
C ALA A 714 8.73 -7.92 -54.15
N ALA A 715 7.50 -7.57 -54.54
CA ALA A 715 6.26 -8.32 -54.30
C ALA A 715 5.60 -8.73 -55.63
N VAL A 716 4.81 -9.81 -55.62
CA VAL A 716 3.94 -10.23 -56.73
C VAL A 716 2.58 -10.65 -56.16
N GLU A 717 1.51 -10.29 -56.86
CA GLU A 717 0.12 -10.49 -56.45
C GLU A 717 -0.37 -11.93 -56.69
N THR A 718 -1.42 -12.34 -55.95
CA THR A 718 -2.64 -12.88 -56.59
C THR A 718 -3.79 -13.00 -55.58
N SER A 719 -4.89 -12.27 -55.82
CA SER A 719 -6.15 -12.45 -55.10
C SER A 719 -7.34 -12.14 -56.00
N THR A 720 -8.16 -13.15 -56.29
CA THR A 720 -9.52 -12.99 -56.83
C THR A 720 -10.46 -12.63 -55.66
N ASP A 721 -11.16 -11.49 -55.68
CA ASP A 721 -12.44 -11.25 -56.39
C ASP A 721 -13.61 -12.01 -55.69
N THR A 722 -14.73 -11.42 -55.27
CA THR A 722 -15.49 -10.20 -55.68
C THR A 722 -16.04 -9.42 -54.45
N GLY A 723 -16.47 -8.15 -54.61
CA GLY A 723 -17.29 -7.48 -53.57
C GLY A 723 -17.39 -5.93 -53.58
N HIS A 724 -18.16 -5.35 -54.51
CA HIS A 724 -18.68 -3.96 -54.44
C HIS A 724 -19.75 -3.79 -53.33
N ASN A 725 -20.14 -2.61 -52.82
CA ASN A 725 -19.65 -1.21 -52.89
C ASN A 725 -20.37 -0.42 -51.77
N GLU A 726 -19.76 0.62 -51.20
CA GLU A 726 -20.35 1.97 -51.06
C GLU A 726 -19.32 2.98 -50.50
N GLU A 727 -19.33 4.21 -51.01
CA GLU A 727 -18.31 5.23 -50.74
C GLU A 727 -18.93 6.64 -50.73
N ARG A 728 -18.64 7.44 -49.70
CA ARG A 728 -18.67 8.92 -49.77
C ARG A 728 -18.00 9.63 -48.58
N ASN A 729 -16.91 10.33 -48.88
CA ASN A 729 -16.41 11.64 -48.39
C ASN A 729 -16.54 11.98 -46.88
N SER A 730 -15.44 12.20 -46.14
CA SER A 730 -14.64 13.46 -46.03
C SER A 730 -15.33 14.56 -45.18
N GLU A 731 -14.66 15.41 -44.39
CA GLU A 731 -13.36 16.10 -44.60
C GLU A 731 -12.37 16.07 -43.38
N GLN A 732 -11.29 16.88 -43.43
CA GLN A 732 -10.20 17.02 -42.45
C GLN A 732 -10.60 17.82 -41.17
N GLY A 733 -9.85 17.91 -40.05
CA GLY A 733 -8.62 17.22 -39.58
C GLY A 733 -7.73 18.10 -38.63
N VAL A 734 -6.79 17.49 -37.87
CA VAL A 734 -5.47 18.05 -37.39
C VAL A 734 -5.48 19.22 -36.35
N PRO A 735 -4.61 19.28 -35.28
CA PRO A 735 -4.01 18.26 -34.39
C PRO A 735 -3.94 18.68 -32.87
N GLU A 736 -3.15 17.94 -32.05
CA GLU A 736 -2.53 18.35 -30.74
C GLU A 736 -3.45 18.73 -29.54
N GLN A 737 -3.01 18.76 -28.25
CA GLN A 737 -1.69 18.48 -27.64
C GLN A 737 -1.82 17.65 -26.33
N ALA A 738 -0.77 17.57 -25.49
CA ALA A 738 -0.61 16.61 -24.39
C ALA A 738 -0.47 17.23 -22.97
N ASP A 739 -0.06 16.40 -21.99
CA ASP A 739 0.13 16.66 -20.55
C ASP A 739 -1.13 16.97 -19.71
N GLY A 740 -1.12 16.75 -18.39
CA GLY A 740 -0.06 16.15 -17.54
C GLY A 740 -0.32 16.38 -16.06
N GLY A 741 -0.98 15.43 -15.37
CA GLY A 741 -1.44 15.60 -13.98
C GLY A 741 -0.53 14.91 -12.94
N SER A 742 0.26 15.69 -12.20
CA SER A 742 1.07 15.22 -11.07
C SER A 742 0.25 15.08 -9.77
N VAL A 743 0.75 14.26 -8.85
CA VAL A 743 0.17 14.04 -7.51
C VAL A 743 1.15 14.58 -6.46
N GLU A 744 0.64 15.28 -5.44
CA GLU A 744 1.44 15.70 -4.28
C GLU A 744 0.72 15.36 -2.96
N TYR A 745 1.51 15.15 -1.91
CA TYR A 745 1.06 14.72 -0.57
C TYR A 745 0.72 15.91 0.33
N ALA A 746 -0.07 15.65 1.37
CA ALA A 746 -0.33 16.61 2.45
C ALA A 746 -0.17 15.93 3.82
N GLU A 747 0.60 16.53 4.73
CA GLU A 747 0.66 16.13 6.14
C GLU A 747 1.11 17.27 7.07
N LEU A 748 0.77 17.13 8.36
CA LEU A 748 1.32 17.81 9.56
C LEU A 748 0.92 19.27 9.92
N ASN A 749 -0.04 19.31 10.86
CA ASN A 749 0.04 19.95 12.20
C ASN A 749 -0.39 21.41 12.47
N HIS A 750 -0.63 21.64 13.78
CA HIS A 750 -1.15 22.85 14.42
C HIS A 750 -0.06 23.91 14.69
N ASP A 751 -0.46 25.16 14.97
CA ASP A 751 -0.52 25.64 16.37
C ASP A 751 -1.44 26.88 16.55
N MET A 752 -1.66 27.30 17.80
CA MET A 752 -2.43 28.51 18.19
C MET A 752 -1.56 29.78 18.26
N THR A 753 -2.16 30.96 18.03
CA THR A 753 -2.11 32.10 18.98
C THR A 753 -3.09 33.24 18.62
N HIS A 754 -3.38 34.11 19.59
CA HIS A 754 -4.21 35.32 19.43
C HIS A 754 -3.43 36.50 18.81
N HIS A 755 -4.15 37.40 18.14
CA HIS A 755 -4.18 38.83 18.49
C HIS A 755 -5.49 39.46 18.02
N ASP A 756 -6.04 40.37 18.83
CA ASP A 756 -7.09 41.31 18.45
C ASP A 756 -6.43 42.64 18.04
N ASP A 757 -7.08 43.43 17.17
CA ASP A 757 -7.15 44.88 17.37
C ASP A 757 -8.31 45.51 16.58
N HIS A 758 -8.77 46.69 17.03
CA HIS A 758 -9.92 47.41 16.47
C HIS A 758 -9.51 48.46 15.42
N ASP A 759 -10.37 48.68 14.42
CA ASP A 759 -10.92 50.03 14.18
C ASP A 759 -12.21 49.97 13.32
N GLY A 760 -12.95 51.08 13.19
CA GLY A 760 -14.15 51.15 12.32
C GLY A 760 -14.82 52.52 12.22
N GLN A 761 -15.74 52.70 11.25
CA GLN A 761 -16.59 53.89 11.15
C GLN A 761 -17.92 53.62 10.38
N CYS A 762 -18.75 54.65 10.16
CA CYS A 762 -20.19 54.57 9.88
C CYS A 762 -20.61 54.96 8.44
N GLY A 763 -21.89 54.71 8.12
CA GLY A 763 -22.60 55.06 6.87
C GLY A 763 -23.68 53.99 6.63
N GLN A 764 -24.95 54.11 7.02
CA GLN A 764 -25.97 55.18 6.90
C GLN A 764 -26.59 55.29 5.50
N ASP A 765 -27.91 55.04 5.46
CA ASP A 765 -28.99 55.39 4.50
C ASP A 765 -28.73 55.43 2.99
N ASP A 766 -29.58 54.73 2.20
CA ASP A 766 -30.68 55.42 1.48
C ASP A 766 -31.83 54.50 1.00
N HIS A 767 -32.87 55.13 0.42
CA HIS A 767 -34.26 54.68 0.23
C HIS A 767 -34.64 53.97 -1.12
N VAL A 768 -35.73 53.15 -1.08
CA VAL A 768 -36.87 53.07 -2.06
C VAL A 768 -36.54 52.48 -3.47
N GLU A 769 -37.35 51.61 -4.11
CA GLU A 769 -38.77 51.73 -4.49
C GLU A 769 -39.66 50.49 -4.23
N GLU A 770 -40.93 50.76 -3.90
CA GLU A 770 -42.05 49.85 -4.17
C GLU A 770 -42.65 50.16 -5.56
N ILE A 771 -42.88 49.14 -6.39
CA ILE A 771 -43.93 49.21 -7.43
C ILE A 771 -44.76 47.93 -7.34
N GLY A 772 -45.93 48.04 -6.71
CA GLY A 772 -47.01 47.08 -6.90
C GLY A 772 -47.96 47.56 -8.00
N ASN A 773 -48.54 46.65 -8.77
CA ASN A 773 -49.88 46.89 -9.30
C ASN A 773 -50.68 45.59 -9.48
N SER A 774 -52.00 45.74 -9.42
CA SER A 774 -52.98 44.74 -9.81
C SER A 774 -53.07 44.65 -11.37
N ASN A 775 -53.88 43.80 -12.02
CA ASN A 775 -55.18 43.26 -11.64
C ASN A 775 -55.60 42.02 -12.46
N GLU A 776 -56.78 41.48 -12.14
CA GLU A 776 -57.72 40.78 -13.04
C GLU A 776 -57.36 39.40 -13.68
N THR A 777 -57.97 38.37 -13.08
CA THR A 777 -58.78 37.30 -13.72
C THR A 777 -58.83 37.20 -15.25
N ASN A 778 -58.64 35.97 -15.76
CA ASN A 778 -59.61 35.34 -16.66
C ASN A 778 -59.48 33.79 -16.70
N THR A 779 -60.61 33.11 -16.51
CA THR A 779 -60.92 31.72 -16.92
C THR A 779 -62.01 31.82 -18.01
N PRO A 780 -62.05 30.93 -19.04
CA PRO A 780 -62.62 29.60 -18.82
C PRO A 780 -62.12 28.44 -19.73
N ASP A 781 -62.59 27.24 -19.35
CA ASP A 781 -63.01 26.09 -20.16
C ASP A 781 -62.13 25.34 -21.20
N ILE A 782 -61.98 24.04 -20.89
CA ILE A 782 -62.31 22.84 -21.72
C ILE A 782 -61.63 22.67 -23.10
N GLY A 783 -60.86 21.58 -23.24
CA GLY A 783 -60.50 20.99 -24.54
C GLY A 783 -59.55 19.78 -24.42
N GLU A 784 -60.11 18.57 -24.57
CA GLU A 784 -59.47 17.22 -24.72
C GLU A 784 -58.48 16.75 -23.63
#